data_AF-A0A8H4P145-F1
#
_entry.id   AF-A0A8H4P145-F1
#
_cell.length_a   1.000
_cell.length_b   1.000
_cell.length_c   1.000
_cell.angle_alpha   90.00
_cell.angle_beta   90.00
_cell.angle_gamma   90.00
#
_symmetry.space_group_name_H-M   'P 1'
#
loop_
_entity.id
_entity.type
_entity.pdbx_description
1 polymer ?
#
loop_
_entity_poly.entity_id
_entity_poly.type
_entity_poly.pdbx_seq_one_letter_code
_entity_poly.pdbx_strand_id
1 'polypeptide(L)'
;MVYFSPQRVVGIVAGALALVDAKSWQDFKPQNRIPSSCPDYVDYSQKPHAPFSSGKLKLPFMRPKEECRTFKSPAVEKVIKDIKARVKDPDLGRLFENTFPSTLDTTVKYFDKGENLAFIVTGDITAQWLRDTGNQFAHLYTLLPQDKNLQALVKAVINTEARYISEYPYCGSFQPPPESGLAPTVNDYATLVNVNPPVDNQTVFECKYELDSLAGFLKIVRSYYANTKDSSFINENFKSAMDQILRVIDEQSQSTWADDWTYVSYYNWTGVAGSLSPPVPNGGNGEPKLANGLVACSHRPSDDLSVFNYITSDNAMMSVELDNVAGVLEKVGSSKSLSRKLRSHAKTIRQAVMDHTLTANGIFAYETNGYGGQYIMDDANVPSLVSLPYLGFLKRDDATYKKTKKALFSRANPYYAVGETFSGIGGPHVNATYPWPMSQVSAIYGTDDDKEITQRLKLIMENTSGLGLIHESVSIYNSTEFTRPWFAWANSYFAEMVLDLAERKPGLIFKNNKPYVIGKISVRKAVEAFTQRVKQLESFISSRNLDIPACQDHCRHIVDELITAYVPNEASTPSMQAHSAPDTIDGVHLASGINLTTPPSEAAPDPTNDQPSTQLDTTTLDPGRAIPGSEIHDMNLQHSSGGLLPFNYGPIDADWVWDASSVLQIDGQVSFRASLPPLGLDEIFPHQNLQENSVAVEDESTDDEEHSEVTNQFSSRLGNLITTDSGDMRFYGATSNLSLVSSDATPKEFNSVVKPCPRQQSRLDALGIGHVVGDDLTQHLINLYFAWHDPSLHVVDRVSFEHARAEHHENGTDSSLYSEVLINAMCAVGAGFGTRNHPDYPAPLGEFFANRSKALLDLEVDHPKVATVQSLAILSSYEAAQTRDSRGWLFSGMSIRLALDMGLHLSAASYVENGSMTELEAHARKVTFWACFVTDRMWGLYLGRPFDNSFDAITVEKPHPSFDHHPQDCWLAYAPVKSGLSSTSLPGHQELVTERYINLYEIMGVLGHYLYFRADASNIELQALAHQTNQRLIEWKSRLPLQLEVEVDAGPDVSYLPHSLMLHMQYSLFVITLHRPFVAKHYFQPEPPVGPGHLHAREMCIRSAVEIAKLLRMFERQFSLQRSNVQMVYITFTAALILVYATLAENNHESHRNLSVHLATCSHALAELGNIFPNANRTLDVLLKVKRSWQARLVAATMGSKRRASSTTTGSSSKRRRARVSLGNCES
;
A
#
# COMPACT_ATOMS: atom_id res chain seq x y z
N MET A 1 51.23 4.48 -13.22
CA MET A 1 51.17 5.67 -14.10
C MET A 1 49.75 6.22 -14.03
N VAL A 2 49.55 7.53 -14.06
CA VAL A 2 48.20 8.14 -13.97
C VAL A 2 47.62 8.29 -15.37
N TYR A 3 46.50 7.62 -15.66
CA TYR A 3 45.71 7.82 -16.87
C TYR A 3 44.50 8.70 -16.56
N PHE A 4 44.59 10.00 -16.88
CA PHE A 4 43.42 10.87 -16.94
C PHE A 4 42.58 10.53 -18.19
N SER A 5 41.26 10.45 -18.02
CA SER A 5 40.27 10.11 -19.06
C SER A 5 39.05 11.06 -18.93
N PRO A 6 38.33 11.40 -20.01
CA PRO A 6 37.90 12.79 -20.22
C PRO A 6 36.51 13.20 -19.66
N GLN A 7 36.20 12.87 -18.40
CA GLN A 7 34.92 13.29 -17.75
C GLN A 7 34.76 14.82 -17.55
N ARG A 8 35.79 15.64 -17.81
CA ARG A 8 35.75 17.10 -17.58
C ARG A 8 35.65 18.00 -18.82
N VAL A 9 35.48 17.45 -20.03
CA VAL A 9 35.46 18.27 -21.28
C VAL A 9 34.09 18.30 -21.96
N VAL A 10 33.30 17.22 -21.92
CA VAL A 10 32.00 17.17 -22.61
C VAL A 10 30.93 17.99 -21.86
N GLY A 11 30.85 17.88 -20.53
CA GLY A 11 29.88 18.64 -19.72
C GLY A 11 30.05 20.15 -19.77
N ILE A 12 31.29 20.64 -19.96
CA ILE A 12 31.58 22.09 -20.02
C ILE A 12 31.12 22.69 -21.36
N VAL A 13 31.14 21.94 -22.46
CA VAL A 13 30.65 22.43 -23.77
C VAL A 13 29.12 22.47 -23.82
N ALA A 14 28.43 21.56 -23.13
CA ALA A 14 26.98 21.65 -22.93
C ALA A 14 26.60 22.85 -22.02
N GLY A 15 27.28 23.00 -20.88
CA GLY A 15 27.04 24.10 -19.94
C GLY A 15 27.28 25.50 -20.53
N ALA A 16 28.13 25.63 -21.56
CA ALA A 16 28.43 26.90 -22.21
C ALA A 16 27.32 27.44 -23.14
N LEU A 17 26.25 26.68 -23.38
CA LEU A 17 25.06 27.12 -24.15
C LEU A 17 23.80 27.28 -23.29
N ALA A 18 23.84 26.90 -22.01
CA ALA A 18 22.73 26.99 -21.05
C ALA A 18 22.60 28.38 -20.38
N LEU A 19 22.88 29.47 -21.11
CA LEU A 19 22.57 30.86 -20.73
C LEU A 19 21.48 31.44 -21.65
N VAL A 20 20.48 30.61 -21.92
CA VAL A 20 19.15 31.00 -22.40
C VAL A 20 18.19 30.59 -21.28
N ASP A 21 17.27 31.47 -20.87
CA ASP A 21 16.27 31.13 -19.86
C ASP A 21 15.48 29.88 -20.30
N ALA A 22 15.63 28.80 -19.52
CA ALA A 22 14.95 27.54 -19.78
C ALA A 22 13.45 27.73 -19.49
N LYS A 23 12.66 27.85 -20.55
CA LYS A 23 11.23 28.17 -20.46
C LYS A 23 10.48 27.16 -19.59
N SER A 24 9.78 27.68 -18.61
CA SER A 24 8.88 26.92 -17.75
C SER A 24 7.61 26.56 -18.51
N TRP A 25 6.86 25.56 -18.04
CA TRP A 25 5.49 25.30 -18.50
C TRP A 25 4.59 26.55 -18.35
N GLN A 26 4.92 27.45 -17.42
CA GLN A 26 4.24 28.72 -17.18
C GLN A 26 4.38 29.74 -18.34
N ASP A 27 5.40 29.59 -19.19
CA ASP A 27 5.60 30.43 -20.38
C ASP A 27 4.70 30.02 -21.56
N PHE A 28 4.00 28.89 -21.45
CA PHE A 28 3.13 28.32 -22.48
C PHE A 28 1.67 28.29 -22.01
N LYS A 29 0.72 28.40 -22.94
CA LYS A 29 -0.71 28.28 -22.61
C LYS A 29 -1.16 26.82 -22.76
N PRO A 30 -1.81 26.22 -21.74
CA PRO A 30 -2.26 24.83 -21.82
C PRO A 30 -3.22 24.60 -23.00
N GLN A 31 -2.87 23.65 -23.87
CA GLN A 31 -3.71 23.27 -25.02
C GLN A 31 -4.86 22.35 -24.56
N ASN A 32 -5.95 22.90 -24.03
CA ASN A 32 -7.15 22.13 -23.69
C ASN A 32 -7.79 21.50 -24.96
N ARG A 33 -7.63 20.17 -25.11
CA ARG A 33 -8.05 19.42 -26.31
C ARG A 33 -9.53 19.01 -26.34
N ILE A 34 -10.23 19.13 -25.22
CA ILE A 34 -11.65 18.76 -25.06
C ILE A 34 -12.43 19.87 -24.33
N PRO A 35 -13.76 19.99 -24.55
CA PRO A 35 -14.60 20.90 -23.77
C PRO A 35 -14.58 20.61 -22.26
N SER A 36 -14.69 21.66 -21.43
CA SER A 36 -14.78 21.55 -19.96
C SER A 36 -16.08 20.92 -19.46
N SER A 37 -17.03 20.61 -20.35
CA SER A 37 -18.27 19.86 -20.08
C SER A 37 -18.14 18.36 -20.28
N CYS A 38 -16.97 17.86 -20.70
CA CYS A 38 -16.68 16.44 -20.79
C CYS A 38 -16.45 15.85 -19.39
N PRO A 39 -17.01 14.67 -19.07
CA PRO A 39 -16.74 14.00 -17.81
C PRO A 39 -15.28 13.51 -17.76
N ASP A 40 -14.72 13.39 -16.56
CA ASP A 40 -13.44 12.69 -16.40
C ASP A 40 -13.61 11.19 -16.70
N TYR A 41 -12.58 10.59 -17.31
CA TYR A 41 -12.66 9.22 -17.78
C TYR A 41 -12.38 8.16 -16.69
N VAL A 42 -11.72 8.52 -15.58
CA VAL A 42 -11.65 7.67 -14.37
C VAL A 42 -13.06 7.44 -13.82
N ASP A 43 -13.86 8.51 -13.68
CA ASP A 43 -15.24 8.43 -13.21
C ASP A 43 -16.19 7.77 -14.23
N TYR A 44 -15.95 8.00 -15.53
CA TYR A 44 -16.76 7.44 -16.61
C TYR A 44 -16.56 5.93 -16.75
N SER A 45 -15.31 5.45 -16.69
CA SER A 45 -14.95 4.04 -16.92
C SER A 45 -15.47 3.08 -15.84
N GLN A 46 -15.73 3.58 -14.63
CA GLN A 46 -16.28 2.80 -13.50
C GLN A 46 -17.76 2.42 -13.64
N LYS A 47 -18.50 2.96 -14.61
CA LYS A 47 -19.97 2.85 -14.69
C LYS A 47 -20.42 2.34 -16.06
N PRO A 48 -21.41 1.43 -16.15
CA PRO A 48 -21.87 0.91 -17.43
C PRO A 48 -22.82 1.89 -18.15
N HIS A 49 -22.48 2.31 -19.37
CA HIS A 49 -23.33 3.23 -20.16
C HIS A 49 -24.08 2.54 -21.30
N ALA A 50 -25.30 3.02 -21.55
CA ALA A 50 -26.10 2.62 -22.70
C ALA A 50 -25.56 3.26 -24.01
N PRO A 51 -25.74 2.63 -25.18
CA PRO A 51 -26.45 1.37 -25.40
C PRO A 51 -25.60 0.14 -25.07
N PHE A 52 -26.21 -0.89 -24.50
CA PHE A 52 -25.60 -2.21 -24.31
C PHE A 52 -25.46 -2.97 -25.64
N SER A 53 -24.62 -3.99 -25.69
CA SER A 53 -24.55 -4.94 -26.81
C SER A 53 -25.82 -5.82 -26.87
N SER A 54 -26.05 -6.46 -28.01
CA SER A 54 -27.10 -7.49 -28.19
C SER A 54 -26.61 -8.92 -27.89
N GLY A 55 -25.48 -9.07 -27.20
CA GLY A 55 -24.89 -10.36 -26.85
C GLY A 55 -25.45 -10.95 -25.55
N LYS A 56 -24.82 -12.01 -25.05
CA LYS A 56 -25.19 -12.67 -23.80
C LYS A 56 -24.77 -11.85 -22.58
N LEU A 57 -23.58 -11.25 -22.64
CA LEU A 57 -22.96 -10.48 -21.56
C LEU A 57 -23.50 -9.05 -21.48
N LYS A 58 -24.13 -8.55 -22.57
CA LYS A 58 -24.73 -7.21 -22.66
C LYS A 58 -23.73 -6.09 -22.33
N LEU A 59 -22.49 -6.21 -22.80
CA LEU A 59 -21.44 -5.24 -22.48
C LEU A 59 -21.84 -3.79 -22.86
N PRO A 60 -21.58 -2.80 -22.00
CA PRO A 60 -21.92 -1.39 -22.23
C PRO A 60 -21.05 -0.73 -23.30
N PHE A 61 -21.43 0.47 -23.70
CA PHE A 61 -20.62 1.33 -24.57
C PHE A 61 -19.75 2.25 -23.71
N MET A 62 -18.42 2.14 -23.82
CA MET A 62 -17.49 2.81 -22.90
C MET A 62 -16.61 3.86 -23.58
N ARG A 63 -16.82 4.15 -24.87
CA ARG A 63 -16.11 5.25 -25.53
C ARG A 63 -16.67 6.60 -25.10
N PRO A 64 -15.83 7.65 -24.94
CA PRO A 64 -16.31 9.02 -24.82
C PRO A 64 -17.24 9.40 -25.98
N LYS A 65 -18.14 10.36 -25.70
CA LYS A 65 -18.85 11.11 -26.75
C LYS A 65 -17.85 11.70 -27.73
N GLU A 66 -18.25 11.91 -28.98
CA GLU A 66 -17.29 12.25 -30.04
C GLU A 66 -16.60 13.60 -29.80
N GLU A 67 -17.29 14.58 -29.19
CA GLU A 67 -16.75 15.86 -28.76
C GLU A 67 -15.72 15.78 -27.62
N CYS A 68 -15.66 14.64 -26.90
CA CYS A 68 -14.78 14.40 -25.76
C CYS A 68 -13.59 13.47 -26.07
N ARG A 69 -13.35 13.12 -27.34
CA ARG A 69 -12.23 12.25 -27.76
C ARG A 69 -10.96 13.07 -27.97
N THR A 70 -9.89 12.75 -27.23
CA THR A 70 -8.63 13.53 -27.22
C THR A 70 -7.90 13.55 -28.58
N PHE A 71 -8.13 12.53 -29.40
CA PHE A 71 -7.70 12.42 -30.80
C PHE A 71 -8.73 11.66 -31.63
N LYS A 72 -8.85 11.99 -32.92
CA LYS A 72 -9.78 11.33 -33.86
C LYS A 72 -9.04 10.79 -35.08
N SER A 73 -9.29 9.54 -35.44
CA SER A 73 -8.75 8.90 -36.66
C SER A 73 -9.88 8.26 -37.49
N PRO A 74 -10.17 8.77 -38.70
CA PRO A 74 -11.12 8.13 -39.62
C PRO A 74 -10.73 6.70 -40.03
N ALA A 75 -9.43 6.38 -39.97
CA ALA A 75 -8.93 5.03 -40.24
C ALA A 75 -9.29 4.06 -39.10
N VAL A 76 -9.27 4.51 -37.84
CA VAL A 76 -9.70 3.73 -36.68
C VAL A 76 -11.20 3.46 -36.71
N GLU A 77 -12.03 4.47 -36.93
CA GLU A 77 -13.50 4.30 -37.01
C GLU A 77 -13.92 3.33 -38.13
N LYS A 78 -13.18 3.34 -39.25
CA LYS A 78 -13.35 2.37 -40.35
C LYS A 78 -13.04 0.93 -39.91
N VAL A 79 -11.94 0.69 -39.17
CA VAL A 79 -11.62 -0.65 -38.65
C VAL A 79 -12.70 -1.12 -37.67
N ILE A 80 -13.15 -0.27 -36.74
CA ILE A 80 -14.24 -0.59 -35.80
C ILE A 80 -15.48 -1.05 -36.56
N LYS A 81 -15.88 -0.32 -37.60
CA LYS A 81 -17.02 -0.65 -38.47
C LYS A 81 -16.82 -1.97 -39.22
N ASP A 82 -15.66 -2.18 -39.83
CA ASP A 82 -15.32 -3.40 -40.58
C ASP A 82 -15.34 -4.65 -39.67
N ILE A 83 -14.74 -4.56 -38.48
CA ILE A 83 -14.67 -5.66 -37.51
C ILE A 83 -16.07 -5.97 -36.95
N LYS A 84 -16.82 -4.97 -36.47
CA LYS A 84 -18.17 -5.17 -35.91
C LYS A 84 -19.15 -5.81 -36.88
N ALA A 85 -19.09 -5.46 -38.17
CA ALA A 85 -19.93 -6.10 -39.18
C ALA A 85 -19.66 -7.62 -39.28
N ARG A 86 -18.39 -8.03 -39.12
CA ARG A 86 -17.89 -9.38 -39.39
C ARG A 86 -17.90 -10.30 -38.18
N VAL A 87 -17.70 -9.80 -36.96
CA VAL A 87 -17.63 -10.62 -35.73
C VAL A 87 -18.94 -11.38 -35.49
N LYS A 88 -18.84 -12.63 -35.01
CA LYS A 88 -19.96 -13.50 -34.63
C LYS A 88 -20.67 -13.00 -33.39
N ASP A 89 -19.90 -12.78 -32.32
CA ASP A 89 -20.39 -12.43 -31.00
C ASP A 89 -20.54 -10.90 -30.83
N PRO A 90 -21.74 -10.36 -30.59
CA PRO A 90 -21.94 -8.93 -30.38
C PRO A 90 -21.19 -8.38 -29.15
N ASP A 91 -20.88 -9.21 -28.15
CA ASP A 91 -20.10 -8.80 -26.97
C ASP A 91 -18.63 -8.59 -27.34
N LEU A 92 -18.02 -9.52 -28.10
CA LEU A 92 -16.66 -9.34 -28.63
C LEU A 92 -16.59 -8.11 -29.56
N GLY A 93 -17.64 -7.90 -30.36
CA GLY A 93 -17.76 -6.71 -31.23
C GLY A 93 -17.86 -5.39 -30.45
N ARG A 94 -18.48 -5.40 -29.26
CA ARG A 94 -18.54 -4.24 -28.36
C ARG A 94 -17.22 -4.05 -27.61
N LEU A 95 -16.64 -5.10 -27.05
CA LEU A 95 -15.37 -5.04 -26.32
C LEU A 95 -14.25 -4.53 -27.23
N PHE A 96 -14.17 -5.00 -28.48
CA PHE A 96 -13.25 -4.45 -29.48
C PHE A 96 -13.49 -2.96 -29.78
N GLU A 97 -14.76 -2.52 -29.86
CA GLU A 97 -15.10 -1.11 -30.09
C GLU A 97 -14.75 -0.20 -28.91
N ASN A 98 -14.89 -0.67 -27.68
CA ASN A 98 -14.48 0.08 -26.48
C ASN A 98 -12.94 0.15 -26.38
N THR A 99 -12.25 -0.94 -26.69
CA THR A 99 -10.81 -1.12 -26.43
C THR A 99 -9.90 -0.59 -27.54
N PHE A 100 -10.18 -0.90 -28.81
CA PHE A 100 -9.35 -0.54 -29.97
C PHE A 100 -9.06 0.98 -30.12
N PRO A 101 -10.00 1.91 -29.86
CA PRO A 101 -9.72 3.34 -29.90
C PRO A 101 -9.25 3.92 -28.56
N SER A 102 -9.20 3.15 -27.47
CA SER A 102 -9.11 3.65 -26.08
C SER A 102 -7.99 4.70 -25.90
N THR A 103 -6.77 4.42 -26.37
CA THR A 103 -5.63 5.35 -26.43
C THR A 103 -6.01 6.70 -27.06
N LEU A 104 -6.48 6.69 -28.31
CA LEU A 104 -6.80 7.92 -29.06
C LEU A 104 -8.00 8.66 -28.48
N ASP A 105 -8.99 7.92 -27.99
CA ASP A 105 -10.17 8.51 -27.37
C ASP A 105 -9.82 9.22 -26.05
N THR A 106 -8.82 8.74 -25.28
CA THR A 106 -8.66 9.13 -23.86
C THR A 106 -7.28 9.64 -23.42
N THR A 107 -6.16 9.17 -23.98
CA THR A 107 -4.81 9.40 -23.41
C THR A 107 -3.98 10.49 -24.07
N VAL A 108 -4.39 11.06 -25.21
CA VAL A 108 -3.62 12.07 -25.96
C VAL A 108 -3.80 13.46 -25.33
N LYS A 109 -3.16 13.71 -24.18
CA LYS A 109 -3.29 14.97 -23.41
C LYS A 109 -2.70 16.17 -24.16
N TYR A 110 -1.58 16.01 -24.88
CA TYR A 110 -1.00 17.03 -25.75
C TYR A 110 -0.52 16.44 -27.08
N PHE A 111 -0.65 17.21 -28.16
CA PHE A 111 -0.08 16.90 -29.47
C PHE A 111 -0.08 18.16 -30.32
N ASP A 112 1.12 18.66 -30.62
CA ASP A 112 1.36 19.72 -31.59
C ASP A 112 2.18 19.20 -32.79
N LYS A 113 1.69 19.50 -33.99
CA LYS A 113 2.28 19.05 -35.26
C LYS A 113 3.36 20.00 -35.78
N GLY A 114 3.37 21.26 -35.34
CA GLY A 114 4.42 22.24 -35.65
C GLY A 114 5.68 21.95 -34.85
N GLU A 115 5.55 21.86 -33.53
CA GLU A 115 6.65 21.49 -32.62
C GLU A 115 7.08 20.02 -32.77
N ASN A 116 6.23 19.18 -33.37
CA ASN A 116 6.42 17.73 -33.49
C ASN A 116 6.64 17.10 -32.09
N LEU A 117 5.79 17.48 -31.13
CA LEU A 117 5.76 16.97 -29.75
C LEU A 117 4.37 16.45 -29.40
N ALA A 118 4.33 15.36 -28.65
CA ALA A 118 3.10 14.78 -28.09
C ALA A 118 3.34 14.31 -26.66
N PHE A 119 2.29 14.26 -25.86
CA PHE A 119 2.30 13.70 -24.51
C PHE A 119 1.10 12.76 -24.33
N ILE A 120 1.40 11.52 -23.96
CA ILE A 120 0.45 10.41 -23.90
C ILE A 120 0.48 9.79 -22.50
N VAL A 121 -0.65 9.77 -21.81
CA VAL A 121 -0.73 9.22 -20.45
C VAL A 121 -1.01 7.71 -20.43
N THR A 122 -0.67 7.00 -19.35
CA THR A 122 -0.99 5.57 -19.18
C THR A 122 -2.52 5.33 -19.12
N GLY A 123 -3.23 6.29 -18.53
CA GLY A 123 -4.67 6.30 -18.35
C GLY A 123 -5.03 7.18 -17.16
N ASP A 124 -5.44 6.53 -16.08
CA ASP A 124 -5.69 7.10 -14.75
C ASP A 124 -4.51 7.90 -14.15
N ILE A 125 -3.26 7.55 -14.46
CA ILE A 125 -2.05 8.29 -14.02
C ILE A 125 -1.65 9.33 -15.08
N THR A 126 -1.46 10.61 -14.69
CA THR A 126 -1.14 11.71 -15.62
C THR A 126 0.37 11.84 -15.90
N ALA A 127 1.00 10.74 -16.33
CA ALA A 127 2.39 10.72 -16.79
C ALA A 127 2.59 9.73 -17.95
N GLN A 128 3.69 9.91 -18.71
CA GLN A 128 4.01 9.09 -19.88
C GLN A 128 5.10 8.08 -19.55
N TRP A 129 4.77 6.78 -19.60
CA TRP A 129 5.75 5.68 -19.57
C TRP A 129 6.14 5.27 -21.00
N LEU A 130 7.43 5.00 -21.22
CA LEU A 130 7.97 4.53 -22.50
C LEU A 130 7.48 3.11 -22.87
N ARG A 131 7.27 2.26 -21.85
CA ARG A 131 6.60 0.95 -21.97
C ARG A 131 5.17 1.10 -22.47
N ASP A 132 4.37 1.93 -21.81
CA ASP A 132 2.95 2.10 -22.11
C ASP A 132 2.75 2.61 -23.54
N THR A 133 3.44 3.67 -23.97
CA THR A 133 3.31 4.19 -25.34
C THR A 133 3.74 3.16 -26.39
N GLY A 134 4.79 2.38 -26.09
CA GLY A 134 5.26 1.27 -26.92
C GLY A 134 4.23 0.15 -27.13
N ASN A 135 3.23 0.07 -26.26
CA ASN A 135 2.15 -0.91 -26.34
C ASN A 135 0.78 -0.29 -26.73
N GLN A 136 0.46 0.91 -26.25
CA GLN A 136 -0.76 1.69 -26.53
C GLN A 136 -0.95 2.05 -28.01
N PHE A 137 0.11 2.03 -28.81
CA PHE A 137 0.06 2.28 -30.26
C PHE A 137 0.28 1.04 -31.13
N ALA A 138 0.52 -0.14 -30.55
CA ALA A 138 0.95 -1.34 -31.28
C ALA A 138 -0.02 -1.76 -32.40
N HIS A 139 -1.32 -1.78 -32.09
CA HIS A 139 -2.40 -2.06 -33.03
C HIS A 139 -2.64 -0.97 -34.09
N LEU A 140 -2.14 0.24 -33.87
CA LEU A 140 -2.41 1.41 -34.71
C LEU A 140 -1.40 1.62 -35.84
N TYR A 141 -0.21 1.00 -35.77
CA TYR A 141 0.88 1.27 -36.73
C TYR A 141 0.52 0.93 -38.19
N THR A 142 -0.36 -0.04 -38.41
CA THR A 142 -0.84 -0.42 -39.76
C THR A 142 -1.80 0.61 -40.38
N LEU A 143 -2.28 1.58 -39.60
CA LEU A 143 -3.16 2.67 -40.06
C LEU A 143 -2.40 3.94 -40.45
N LEU A 144 -1.13 4.13 -40.03
CA LEU A 144 -0.33 5.32 -40.35
C LEU A 144 -0.23 5.64 -41.86
N PRO A 145 -0.16 4.66 -42.80
CA PRO A 145 -0.19 4.97 -44.23
C PRO A 145 -1.52 5.55 -44.72
N GLN A 146 -2.62 5.24 -44.02
CA GLN A 146 -3.99 5.66 -44.35
C GLN A 146 -4.40 6.97 -43.64
N ASP A 147 -3.75 7.34 -42.54
CA ASP A 147 -4.07 8.52 -41.74
C ASP A 147 -2.83 9.38 -41.46
N LYS A 148 -2.77 10.54 -42.13
CA LYS A 148 -1.63 11.49 -42.03
C LYS A 148 -1.65 12.34 -40.76
N ASN A 149 -2.73 12.34 -39.99
CA ASN A 149 -2.75 12.96 -38.67
C ASN A 149 -2.20 11.97 -37.63
N LEU A 150 -2.63 10.71 -37.71
CA LEU A 150 -2.10 9.63 -36.86
C LEU A 150 -0.61 9.37 -37.12
N GLN A 151 -0.15 9.44 -38.39
CA GLN A 151 1.27 9.43 -38.73
C GLN A 151 2.04 10.61 -38.09
N ALA A 152 1.43 11.78 -37.96
CA ALA A 152 2.07 12.92 -37.31
C ALA A 152 2.14 12.73 -35.79
N LEU A 153 1.07 12.24 -35.17
CA LEU A 153 1.02 11.93 -33.73
C LEU A 153 2.12 10.94 -33.33
N VAL A 154 2.24 9.79 -34.01
CA VAL A 154 3.27 8.79 -33.64
C VAL A 154 4.69 9.30 -33.89
N LYS A 155 4.92 10.19 -34.87
CA LYS A 155 6.25 10.81 -35.05
C LYS A 155 6.57 11.82 -33.94
N ALA A 156 5.56 12.53 -33.47
CA ALA A 156 5.68 13.45 -32.36
C ALA A 156 5.98 12.71 -31.04
N VAL A 157 5.35 11.55 -30.79
CA VAL A 157 5.69 10.64 -29.68
C VAL A 157 7.16 10.22 -29.73
N ILE A 158 7.64 9.70 -30.87
CA ILE A 158 9.07 9.32 -31.04
C ILE A 158 10.01 10.49 -30.72
N ASN A 159 9.67 11.72 -31.11
CA ASN A 159 10.51 12.88 -30.87
C ASN A 159 10.50 13.35 -29.40
N THR A 160 9.35 13.30 -28.73
CA THR A 160 9.24 13.53 -27.28
C THR A 160 10.09 12.51 -26.52
N GLU A 161 9.95 11.22 -26.83
CA GLU A 161 10.65 10.15 -26.11
C GLU A 161 12.15 10.16 -26.39
N ALA A 162 12.56 10.48 -27.62
CA ALA A 162 13.97 10.70 -27.95
C ALA A 162 14.59 11.88 -27.19
N ARG A 163 13.81 12.91 -26.82
CA ARG A 163 14.25 13.98 -25.92
C ARG A 163 14.42 13.45 -24.50
N TYR A 164 13.39 12.82 -23.94
CA TYR A 164 13.44 12.24 -22.58
C TYR A 164 14.62 11.27 -22.39
N ILE A 165 14.83 10.33 -23.33
CA ILE A 165 15.93 9.36 -23.29
C ILE A 165 17.30 10.03 -23.52
N SER A 166 17.35 11.16 -24.24
CA SER A 166 18.60 11.94 -24.40
C SER A 166 19.09 12.55 -23.08
N GLU A 167 18.16 12.91 -22.20
CA GLU A 167 18.42 13.60 -20.93
C GLU A 167 18.53 12.60 -19.77
N TYR A 168 17.58 11.66 -19.64
CA TYR A 168 17.47 10.72 -18.51
C TYR A 168 17.23 9.26 -18.97
N PRO A 169 18.22 8.60 -19.59
CA PRO A 169 18.07 7.26 -20.19
C PRO A 169 17.87 6.10 -19.20
N TYR A 170 17.91 6.39 -17.89
CA TYR A 170 17.65 5.43 -16.82
C TYR A 170 16.20 5.46 -16.31
N CYS A 171 15.36 6.41 -16.75
CA CYS A 171 14.00 6.58 -16.22
C CYS A 171 12.94 6.04 -17.18
N GLY A 172 11.96 5.30 -16.65
CA GLY A 172 10.82 4.80 -17.44
C GLY A 172 9.71 5.84 -17.72
N SER A 173 9.53 6.85 -16.86
CA SER A 173 8.34 7.72 -16.90
C SER A 173 8.59 9.22 -16.70
N PHE A 174 7.79 10.03 -17.42
CA PHE A 174 8.06 11.45 -17.65
C PHE A 174 6.84 12.36 -17.48
N GLN A 175 7.13 13.60 -17.08
CA GLN A 175 6.21 14.73 -16.92
C GLN A 175 5.84 15.35 -18.28
N PRO A 176 4.77 16.17 -18.38
CA PRO A 176 4.42 16.87 -19.61
C PRO A 176 5.60 17.72 -20.14
N PRO A 177 5.84 17.76 -21.46
CA PRO A 177 6.85 18.66 -22.02
C PRO A 177 6.41 20.12 -21.77
N PRO A 178 7.31 21.06 -21.39
CA PRO A 178 6.95 22.43 -21.05
C PRO A 178 6.11 23.14 -22.13
N GLU A 179 6.38 22.83 -23.41
CA GLU A 179 5.67 23.35 -24.58
C GLU A 179 4.16 23.01 -24.61
N SER A 180 3.71 22.09 -23.76
CA SER A 180 2.30 21.74 -23.58
C SER A 180 1.51 22.75 -22.73
N GLY A 181 2.19 23.55 -21.90
CA GLY A 181 1.58 24.41 -20.89
C GLY A 181 0.89 23.65 -19.73
N LEU A 182 1.08 22.33 -19.64
CA LEU A 182 0.58 21.50 -18.56
C LEU A 182 1.60 21.49 -17.40
N ALA A 183 1.11 21.61 -16.16
CA ALA A 183 1.97 21.52 -14.99
C ALA A 183 2.41 20.05 -14.73
N PRO A 184 3.65 19.83 -14.29
CA PRO A 184 4.09 18.55 -13.71
C PRO A 184 3.19 18.11 -12.54
N THR A 185 3.08 16.79 -12.35
CA THR A 185 2.29 16.19 -11.26
C THR A 185 3.20 15.51 -10.23
N VAL A 186 2.77 15.49 -8.97
CA VAL A 186 3.54 14.86 -7.88
C VAL A 186 3.34 13.34 -7.91
N ASN A 187 4.42 12.60 -7.73
CA ASN A 187 4.40 11.17 -7.50
C ASN A 187 4.93 10.87 -6.09
N ASP A 188 4.08 10.31 -5.22
CA ASP A 188 4.46 9.99 -3.84
C ASP A 188 5.46 8.81 -3.77
N TYR A 189 5.52 7.94 -4.79
CA TYR A 189 6.50 6.85 -4.88
C TYR A 189 7.89 7.32 -5.33
N ALA A 190 7.97 8.41 -6.12
CA ALA A 190 9.24 9.09 -6.42
C ALA A 190 9.67 10.06 -5.30
N THR A 191 8.81 10.32 -4.32
CA THR A 191 9.08 11.20 -3.20
C THR A 191 9.86 10.45 -2.11
N LEU A 192 10.87 11.10 -1.52
CA LEU A 192 11.83 10.46 -0.61
C LEU A 192 12.62 9.29 -1.26
N VAL A 193 12.86 9.35 -2.57
CA VAL A 193 13.76 8.43 -3.28
C VAL A 193 15.01 9.16 -3.76
N ASN A 194 16.17 8.65 -3.36
CA ASN A 194 17.47 9.08 -3.87
C ASN A 194 17.80 8.29 -5.15
N VAL A 195 17.97 9.00 -6.26
CA VAL A 195 18.40 8.45 -7.54
C VAL A 195 19.77 9.04 -7.89
N ASN A 196 20.71 8.20 -8.30
CA ASN A 196 21.94 8.64 -8.95
C ASN A 196 22.12 7.84 -10.26
N PRO A 197 22.42 8.49 -11.41
CA PRO A 197 22.58 9.92 -11.61
C PRO A 197 21.31 10.73 -11.26
N PRO A 198 21.44 11.94 -10.68
CA PRO A 198 20.30 12.69 -10.17
C PRO A 198 19.38 13.17 -11.30
N VAL A 199 18.10 13.31 -10.97
CA VAL A 199 17.01 13.60 -11.92
C VAL A 199 16.32 14.94 -11.60
N ASP A 200 15.76 15.57 -12.62
CA ASP A 200 14.86 16.71 -12.46
C ASP A 200 13.40 16.23 -12.41
N ASN A 201 12.74 16.42 -11.27
CA ASN A 201 11.34 16.05 -11.07
C ASN A 201 10.33 16.98 -11.78
N GLN A 202 10.77 18.06 -12.45
CA GLN A 202 9.94 18.78 -13.42
C GLN A 202 9.86 18.06 -14.79
N THR A 203 10.82 17.18 -15.08
CA THR A 203 10.92 16.44 -16.35
C THR A 203 10.62 14.94 -16.17
N VAL A 204 11.10 14.33 -15.09
CA VAL A 204 10.90 12.92 -14.73
C VAL A 204 9.71 12.77 -13.77
N PHE A 205 8.86 11.75 -13.98
CA PHE A 205 7.76 11.42 -13.06
C PHE A 205 8.17 10.29 -12.10
N GLU A 206 8.89 9.28 -12.59
CA GLU A 206 9.56 8.29 -11.77
C GLU A 206 10.79 7.73 -12.50
N CYS A 207 11.92 7.61 -11.80
CA CYS A 207 13.15 7.06 -12.37
C CYS A 207 13.44 5.62 -11.95
N LYS A 208 12.43 4.76 -11.98
CA LYS A 208 12.66 3.30 -11.96
C LYS A 208 13.37 2.91 -13.26
N TYR A 209 14.45 2.14 -13.15
CA TYR A 209 15.20 1.67 -14.30
C TYR A 209 14.77 0.28 -14.74
N GLU A 210 14.22 0.24 -15.94
CA GLU A 210 13.59 -0.91 -16.57
C GLU A 210 14.16 -1.02 -17.99
N LEU A 211 14.55 -2.23 -18.41
CA LEU A 211 15.19 -2.41 -19.70
C LEU A 211 14.17 -2.41 -20.84
N ASP A 212 12.93 -2.83 -20.55
CA ASP A 212 11.82 -2.82 -21.52
C ASP A 212 11.38 -1.41 -21.92
N SER A 213 11.43 -0.42 -21.02
CA SER A 213 11.08 0.98 -21.33
C SER A 213 11.91 1.52 -22.50
N LEU A 214 13.22 1.24 -22.54
CA LEU A 214 14.06 1.58 -23.70
C LEU A 214 13.75 0.75 -24.95
N ALA A 215 13.36 -0.53 -24.78
CA ALA A 215 12.94 -1.37 -25.89
C ALA A 215 11.56 -0.96 -26.47
N GLY A 216 10.68 -0.35 -25.66
CA GLY A 216 9.39 0.22 -26.06
C GLY A 216 9.57 1.37 -27.06
N PHE A 217 10.49 2.29 -26.78
CA PHE A 217 10.90 3.32 -27.73
C PHE A 217 11.41 2.72 -29.06
N LEU A 218 12.30 1.72 -29.01
CA LEU A 218 12.82 1.04 -30.21
C LEU A 218 11.69 0.33 -31.00
N LYS A 219 10.71 -0.27 -30.30
CA LYS A 219 9.50 -0.87 -30.88
C LYS A 219 8.64 0.15 -31.64
N ILE A 220 8.46 1.36 -31.11
CA ILE A 220 7.75 2.45 -31.80
C ILE A 220 8.53 2.88 -33.06
N VAL A 221 9.84 3.14 -32.91
CA VAL A 221 10.75 3.54 -34.01
C VAL A 221 10.73 2.53 -35.15
N ARG A 222 10.91 1.24 -34.86
CA ARG A 222 10.78 0.13 -35.82
C ARG A 222 9.44 0.20 -36.53
N SER A 223 8.35 0.20 -35.76
CA SER A 223 7.01 0.00 -36.29
C SER A 223 6.52 1.18 -37.12
N TYR A 224 6.92 2.39 -36.73
CA TYR A 224 6.71 3.61 -37.51
C TYR A 224 7.33 3.48 -38.90
N TYR A 225 8.67 3.31 -38.98
CA TYR A 225 9.35 3.20 -40.26
C TYR A 225 8.87 1.99 -41.09
N ALA A 226 8.61 0.85 -40.43
CA ALA A 226 8.12 -0.35 -41.09
C ALA A 226 6.83 -0.10 -41.88
N ASN A 227 5.92 0.72 -41.36
CA ASN A 227 4.65 1.04 -42.01
C ASN A 227 4.73 2.29 -42.91
N THR A 228 5.36 3.38 -42.46
CA THR A 228 5.32 4.68 -43.15
C THR A 228 6.39 4.88 -44.21
N LYS A 229 7.55 4.21 -44.07
CA LYS A 229 8.84 4.50 -44.75
C LYS A 229 9.38 5.93 -44.52
N ASP A 230 8.77 6.69 -43.61
CA ASP A 230 9.21 8.05 -43.26
C ASP A 230 10.37 7.96 -42.25
N SER A 231 11.55 8.43 -42.64
CA SER A 231 12.76 8.48 -41.81
C SER A 231 13.03 9.86 -41.18
N SER A 232 12.09 10.82 -41.28
CA SER A 232 12.27 12.17 -40.73
C SER A 232 12.21 12.26 -39.21
N PHE A 233 11.99 11.14 -38.51
CA PHE A 233 12.21 11.02 -37.07
C PHE A 233 13.70 10.93 -36.69
N ILE A 234 14.60 10.65 -37.65
CA ILE A 234 16.05 10.54 -37.41
C ILE A 234 16.66 11.96 -37.37
N ASN A 235 16.36 12.68 -36.30
CA ASN A 235 16.90 13.99 -35.95
C ASN A 235 18.02 13.87 -34.90
N GLU A 236 18.48 14.99 -34.33
CA GLU A 236 19.56 14.96 -33.32
C GLU A 236 19.10 14.32 -31.99
N ASN A 237 17.86 14.56 -31.54
CA ASN A 237 17.28 13.91 -30.36
C ASN A 237 17.32 12.38 -30.52
N PHE A 238 16.90 11.87 -31.68
CA PHE A 238 16.96 10.43 -31.97
C PHE A 238 18.38 9.87 -31.93
N LYS A 239 19.38 10.56 -32.51
CA LYS A 239 20.78 10.11 -32.46
C LYS A 239 21.30 10.08 -31.03
N SER A 240 21.05 11.16 -30.28
CA SER A 240 21.42 11.29 -28.87
C SER A 240 20.79 10.17 -28.04
N ALA A 241 19.49 9.93 -28.15
CA ALA A 241 18.82 8.80 -27.50
C ALA A 241 19.45 7.44 -27.85
N MET A 242 19.81 7.21 -29.12
CA MET A 242 20.46 5.96 -29.53
C MET A 242 21.87 5.79 -28.94
N ASP A 243 22.64 6.87 -28.79
CA ASP A 243 23.96 6.83 -28.13
C ASP A 243 23.82 6.66 -26.60
N GLN A 244 22.80 7.25 -25.98
CA GLN A 244 22.47 7.02 -24.55
C GLN A 244 22.02 5.59 -24.28
N ILE A 245 21.13 5.01 -25.11
CA ILE A 245 20.67 3.62 -25.02
C ILE A 245 21.86 2.66 -25.10
N LEU A 246 22.79 2.89 -26.03
CA LEU A 246 24.02 2.10 -26.11
C LEU A 246 24.89 2.24 -24.86
N ARG A 247 25.03 3.46 -24.30
CA ARG A 247 25.78 3.66 -23.06
C ARG A 247 25.17 2.89 -21.89
N VAL A 248 23.85 2.95 -21.71
CA VAL A 248 23.13 2.21 -20.66
C VAL A 248 23.27 0.69 -20.85
N ILE A 249 23.20 0.19 -22.09
CA ILE A 249 23.47 -1.23 -22.39
C ILE A 249 24.90 -1.63 -21.99
N ASP A 250 25.90 -0.83 -22.34
CA ASP A 250 27.30 -1.09 -21.98
C ASP A 250 27.51 -1.02 -20.45
N GLU A 251 26.97 0.00 -19.78
CA GLU A 251 27.06 0.22 -18.33
C GLU A 251 26.39 -0.91 -17.52
N GLN A 252 25.21 -1.36 -17.96
CA GLN A 252 24.42 -2.35 -17.21
C GLN A 252 24.68 -3.81 -17.61
N SER A 253 25.54 -4.04 -18.61
CA SER A 253 26.12 -5.36 -18.90
C SER A 253 27.29 -5.73 -17.97
N GLN A 254 27.81 -4.81 -17.16
CA GLN A 254 28.96 -5.04 -16.28
C GLN A 254 28.59 -5.87 -15.02
N SER A 255 29.58 -6.60 -14.49
CA SER A 255 29.52 -7.25 -13.18
C SER A 255 29.46 -6.20 -12.07
N THR A 256 28.94 -6.55 -10.88
CA THR A 256 29.06 -5.73 -9.66
C THR A 256 30.52 -5.53 -9.22
N TRP A 257 31.40 -6.47 -9.54
CA TRP A 257 32.83 -6.43 -9.25
C TRP A 257 33.64 -6.55 -10.54
N ALA A 258 34.60 -5.64 -10.73
CA ALA A 258 35.61 -5.77 -11.78
C ALA A 258 36.69 -6.81 -11.40
N ASP A 259 37.53 -7.21 -12.37
CA ASP A 259 38.62 -8.19 -12.17
C ASP A 259 39.64 -7.77 -11.08
N ASP A 260 39.73 -6.48 -10.75
CA ASP A 260 40.58 -5.91 -9.70
C ASP A 260 39.85 -5.68 -8.36
N TRP A 261 38.61 -6.18 -8.24
CA TRP A 261 37.69 -6.00 -7.11
C TRP A 261 37.19 -4.57 -6.89
N THR A 262 37.29 -3.69 -7.89
CA THR A 262 36.55 -2.41 -7.89
C THR A 262 35.05 -2.67 -7.95
N TYR A 263 34.28 -2.03 -7.08
CA TYR A 263 32.80 -2.05 -7.10
C TYR A 263 32.26 -1.18 -8.25
N VAL A 264 31.38 -1.73 -9.08
CA VAL A 264 30.87 -1.09 -10.30
C VAL A 264 29.40 -0.73 -10.14
N SER A 265 29.11 0.57 -10.15
CA SER A 265 27.77 1.15 -9.98
C SER A 265 27.61 2.38 -10.89
N TYR A 266 26.78 2.26 -11.93
CA TYR A 266 26.46 3.35 -12.87
C TYR A 266 25.10 4.01 -12.63
N TYR A 267 24.18 3.29 -11.98
CA TYR A 267 22.87 3.77 -11.57
C TYR A 267 22.49 3.08 -10.26
N ASN A 268 21.91 3.83 -9.34
CA ASN A 268 21.35 3.32 -8.11
C ASN A 268 20.13 4.15 -7.65
N TRP A 269 19.18 3.47 -7.03
CA TRP A 269 17.85 3.99 -6.67
C TRP A 269 17.49 3.50 -5.27
N THR A 270 17.25 4.40 -4.32
CA THR A 270 17.07 4.04 -2.91
C THR A 270 15.96 4.87 -2.28
N GLY A 271 14.86 4.23 -1.86
CA GLY A 271 13.89 4.85 -0.95
C GLY A 271 14.52 5.10 0.42
N VAL A 272 14.39 6.31 0.96
CA VAL A 272 14.85 6.66 2.31
C VAL A 272 13.71 6.53 3.33
N ALA A 273 13.99 6.76 4.61
CA ALA A 273 13.01 6.62 5.69
C ALA A 273 11.72 7.43 5.42
N GLY A 274 10.58 6.73 5.35
CA GLY A 274 9.26 7.33 5.08
C GLY A 274 8.83 7.38 3.61
N SER A 275 9.67 6.93 2.67
CA SER A 275 9.23 6.70 1.28
C SER A 275 8.17 5.59 1.18
N LEU A 276 7.27 5.70 0.20
CA LEU A 276 6.34 4.61 -0.16
C LEU A 276 7.05 3.48 -0.91
N SER A 277 8.14 3.83 -1.60
CA SER A 277 9.01 2.91 -2.32
C SER A 277 9.85 2.04 -1.38
N PRO A 278 9.94 0.72 -1.59
CA PRO A 278 10.73 -0.15 -0.74
C PRO A 278 12.23 0.14 -0.85
N PRO A 279 13.01 -0.09 0.23
CA PRO A 279 14.47 0.06 0.19
C PRO A 279 15.10 -1.01 -0.69
N VAL A 280 16.01 -0.60 -1.57
CA VAL A 280 16.71 -1.48 -2.51
C VAL A 280 18.04 -1.95 -1.90
N PRO A 281 18.34 -3.27 -1.92
CA PRO A 281 19.60 -3.80 -1.41
C PRO A 281 20.87 -3.16 -1.99
N ASN A 282 21.96 -3.28 -1.24
CA ASN A 282 23.31 -2.88 -1.65
C ASN A 282 23.40 -1.40 -2.10
N GLY A 283 22.83 -0.49 -1.30
CA GLY A 283 22.89 0.96 -1.55
C GLY A 283 22.20 1.39 -2.85
N GLY A 284 21.08 0.74 -3.18
CA GLY A 284 20.29 1.05 -4.38
C GLY A 284 20.68 0.29 -5.64
N ASN A 285 21.56 -0.72 -5.56
CA ASN A 285 22.06 -1.47 -6.72
C ASN A 285 21.27 -2.76 -7.01
N GLY A 286 20.56 -3.32 -6.02
CA GLY A 286 19.97 -4.66 -6.11
C GLY A 286 21.00 -5.76 -5.82
N GLU A 287 20.71 -6.99 -6.24
CA GLU A 287 21.57 -8.14 -5.96
C GLU A 287 22.87 -8.15 -6.78
N PRO A 288 24.00 -8.68 -6.24
CA PRO A 288 25.26 -8.74 -6.98
C PRO A 288 25.15 -9.57 -8.27
N LYS A 289 25.59 -8.98 -9.40
CA LYS A 289 25.49 -9.55 -10.75
C LYS A 289 26.85 -9.93 -11.32
N LEU A 290 26.88 -10.99 -12.13
CA LEU A 290 28.04 -11.44 -12.91
C LEU A 290 27.80 -11.25 -14.40
N ALA A 291 28.66 -10.46 -15.06
CA ALA A 291 28.57 -10.19 -16.49
C ALA A 291 28.60 -11.47 -17.33
N ASN A 292 27.53 -11.70 -18.08
CA ASN A 292 27.34 -12.87 -18.95
C ASN A 292 26.78 -12.49 -20.33
N GLY A 293 26.75 -11.19 -20.66
CA GLY A 293 26.19 -10.66 -21.90
C GLY A 293 24.69 -10.31 -21.85
N LEU A 294 24.01 -10.54 -20.73
CA LEU A 294 22.73 -9.91 -20.40
C LEU A 294 22.94 -8.47 -19.91
N VAL A 295 21.95 -7.63 -20.13
CA VAL A 295 21.86 -6.26 -19.59
C VAL A 295 20.96 -6.29 -18.35
N ALA A 296 21.41 -5.68 -17.27
CA ALA A 296 20.65 -5.59 -16.02
C ALA A 296 19.57 -4.49 -16.08
N CYS A 297 18.51 -4.65 -15.27
CA CYS A 297 17.58 -3.61 -14.85
C CYS A 297 17.47 -3.61 -13.31
N SER A 298 16.78 -2.64 -12.71
CA SER A 298 16.44 -2.66 -11.27
C SER A 298 14.99 -3.08 -11.05
N HIS A 299 14.09 -2.62 -11.91
CA HIS A 299 12.65 -2.88 -11.86
C HIS A 299 12.17 -3.70 -13.06
N ARG A 300 11.04 -4.39 -12.87
CA ARG A 300 10.30 -5.17 -13.86
C ARG A 300 9.42 -4.28 -14.73
N PRO A 301 8.88 -4.80 -15.85
CA PRO A 301 7.75 -4.20 -16.58
C PRO A 301 6.45 -4.00 -15.76
N SER A 302 6.43 -4.42 -14.49
CA SER A 302 5.37 -4.17 -13.50
C SER A 302 5.67 -3.03 -12.53
N ASP A 303 6.73 -2.25 -12.76
CA ASP A 303 7.22 -1.20 -11.85
C ASP A 303 7.63 -1.72 -10.46
N ASP A 304 7.70 -3.05 -10.26
CA ASP A 304 8.18 -3.75 -9.07
C ASP A 304 9.69 -3.99 -9.12
N LEU A 305 10.33 -4.15 -7.95
CA LEU A 305 11.75 -4.56 -7.89
C LEU A 305 11.97 -5.99 -8.40
N SER A 306 13.03 -6.16 -9.20
CA SER A 306 13.60 -7.47 -9.52
C SER A 306 14.24 -8.12 -8.28
N VAL A 307 14.24 -9.46 -8.22
CA VAL A 307 14.99 -10.23 -7.22
C VAL A 307 16.41 -10.48 -7.72
N PHE A 308 16.58 -10.76 -9.02
CA PHE A 308 17.88 -10.71 -9.68
C PHE A 308 17.81 -9.85 -10.93
N ASN A 309 18.79 -8.96 -11.10
CA ASN A 309 18.74 -7.86 -12.05
C ASN A 309 18.70 -8.24 -13.55
N TYR A 310 19.03 -9.48 -13.95
CA TYR A 310 18.89 -9.89 -15.35
C TYR A 310 17.53 -10.53 -15.61
N ILE A 311 16.53 -9.72 -15.99
CA ILE A 311 15.22 -10.20 -16.44
C ILE A 311 15.34 -10.78 -17.86
N THR A 312 14.89 -12.01 -18.03
CA THR A 312 15.00 -12.79 -19.26
C THR A 312 14.13 -12.23 -20.40
N SER A 313 12.91 -11.79 -20.09
CA SER A 313 11.94 -11.29 -21.07
C SER A 313 12.31 -9.90 -21.60
N ASP A 314 12.80 -9.00 -20.75
CA ASP A 314 13.35 -7.70 -21.13
C ASP A 314 14.54 -7.84 -22.09
N ASN A 315 15.51 -8.69 -21.72
CA ASN A 315 16.69 -8.97 -22.54
C ASN A 315 16.29 -9.59 -23.90
N ALA A 316 15.31 -10.49 -23.90
CA ALA A 316 14.73 -11.03 -25.12
C ALA A 316 14.13 -9.94 -26.01
N MET A 317 13.30 -9.03 -25.46
CA MET A 317 12.69 -7.92 -26.20
C MET A 317 13.74 -6.94 -26.74
N MET A 318 14.68 -6.51 -25.89
CA MET A 318 15.79 -5.62 -26.26
C MET A 318 16.61 -6.21 -27.41
N SER A 319 16.94 -7.51 -27.36
CA SER A 319 17.69 -8.18 -28.43
C SER A 319 16.98 -8.16 -29.79
N VAL A 320 15.65 -8.24 -29.81
CA VAL A 320 14.86 -8.20 -31.05
C VAL A 320 14.76 -6.77 -31.60
N GLU A 321 14.48 -5.80 -30.75
CA GLU A 321 14.27 -4.43 -31.20
C GLU A 321 15.57 -3.72 -31.62
N LEU A 322 16.71 -4.05 -31.00
CA LEU A 322 18.04 -3.62 -31.46
C LEU A 322 18.35 -4.11 -32.90
N ASP A 323 18.12 -5.39 -33.20
CA ASP A 323 18.39 -5.94 -34.55
C ASP A 323 17.45 -5.34 -35.61
N ASN A 324 16.18 -5.15 -35.25
CA ASN A 324 15.19 -4.52 -36.12
C ASN A 324 15.55 -3.06 -36.43
N VAL A 325 15.91 -2.25 -35.42
CA VAL A 325 16.28 -0.84 -35.61
C VAL A 325 17.61 -0.72 -36.36
N ALA A 326 18.57 -1.63 -36.16
CA ALA A 326 19.73 -1.74 -37.04
C ALA A 326 19.31 -1.96 -38.51
N GLY A 327 18.37 -2.89 -38.73
CA GLY A 327 17.75 -3.15 -40.03
C GLY A 327 16.86 -2.02 -40.57
N VAL A 328 16.53 -0.99 -39.79
CA VAL A 328 15.92 0.27 -40.25
C VAL A 328 17.01 1.22 -40.75
N LEU A 329 18.04 1.46 -39.94
CA LEU A 329 19.17 2.34 -40.29
C LEU A 329 19.88 1.88 -41.58
N GLU A 330 20.07 0.58 -41.73
CA GLU A 330 20.61 -0.05 -42.95
C GLU A 330 19.78 0.28 -44.21
N LYS A 331 18.45 0.32 -44.11
CA LYS A 331 17.52 0.60 -45.22
C LYS A 331 17.41 2.10 -45.53
N VAL A 332 17.55 2.96 -44.53
CA VAL A 332 17.66 4.41 -44.70
C VAL A 332 19.04 4.80 -45.26
N GLY A 333 20.06 3.94 -45.11
CA GLY A 333 21.45 4.23 -45.47
C GLY A 333 22.19 5.10 -44.46
N SER A 334 21.57 5.40 -43.31
CA SER A 334 22.13 6.24 -42.25
C SER A 334 23.02 5.45 -41.31
N SER A 335 24.04 6.11 -40.75
CA SER A 335 24.80 5.66 -39.58
C SER A 335 25.24 4.18 -39.58
N LYS A 336 25.93 3.75 -40.63
CA LYS A 336 26.54 2.39 -40.78
C LYS A 336 27.47 1.97 -39.62
N SER A 337 27.85 2.87 -38.72
CA SER A 337 28.55 2.54 -37.48
C SER A 337 27.58 2.10 -36.39
N LEU A 338 26.52 2.88 -36.18
CA LEU A 338 25.44 2.61 -35.22
C LEU A 338 24.74 1.29 -35.52
N SER A 339 24.32 1.03 -36.78
CA SER A 339 23.65 -0.23 -37.12
C SER A 339 24.50 -1.48 -36.80
N ARG A 340 25.82 -1.41 -37.00
CA ARG A 340 26.75 -2.49 -36.65
C ARG A 340 26.90 -2.66 -35.14
N LYS A 341 26.94 -1.58 -34.35
CA LYS A 341 26.88 -1.67 -32.88
C LYS A 341 25.59 -2.37 -32.46
N LEU A 342 24.44 -1.88 -32.88
CA LEU A 342 23.12 -2.41 -32.50
C LEU A 342 22.99 -3.92 -32.82
N ARG A 343 23.39 -4.38 -34.01
CA ARG A 343 23.44 -5.84 -34.32
C ARG A 343 24.40 -6.62 -33.44
N SER A 344 25.50 -6.01 -32.99
CA SER A 344 26.46 -6.65 -32.08
C SER A 344 25.83 -6.89 -30.70
N HIS A 345 25.24 -5.87 -30.08
CA HIS A 345 24.55 -6.02 -28.79
C HIS A 345 23.33 -6.95 -28.92
N ALA A 346 22.52 -6.80 -29.97
CA ALA A 346 21.42 -7.70 -30.28
C ALA A 346 21.84 -9.18 -30.31
N LYS A 347 22.95 -9.48 -31.00
CA LYS A 347 23.50 -10.85 -31.07
C LYS A 347 24.00 -11.32 -29.70
N THR A 348 24.77 -10.50 -28.98
CA THR A 348 25.30 -10.85 -27.65
C THR A 348 24.17 -11.16 -26.67
N ILE A 349 23.21 -10.24 -26.51
CA ILE A 349 22.08 -10.39 -25.58
C ILE A 349 21.23 -11.60 -25.96
N ARG A 350 20.93 -11.79 -27.25
CA ARG A 350 20.17 -12.96 -27.73
C ARG A 350 20.86 -14.28 -27.41
N GLN A 351 22.19 -14.34 -27.53
CA GLN A 351 22.96 -15.53 -27.19
C GLN A 351 22.99 -15.75 -25.67
N ALA A 352 23.25 -14.70 -24.89
CA ALA A 352 23.28 -14.75 -23.43
C ALA A 352 21.94 -15.18 -22.81
N VAL A 353 20.80 -14.76 -23.38
CA VAL A 353 19.47 -15.27 -22.99
C VAL A 353 19.42 -16.79 -23.14
N MET A 354 19.81 -17.32 -24.30
CA MET A 354 19.75 -18.77 -24.55
C MET A 354 20.72 -19.57 -23.66
N ASP A 355 21.90 -19.02 -23.37
CA ASP A 355 22.97 -19.75 -22.69
C ASP A 355 22.91 -19.65 -21.15
N HIS A 356 22.33 -18.58 -20.59
CA HIS A 356 22.40 -18.30 -19.14
C HIS A 356 21.04 -18.25 -18.41
N THR A 357 19.91 -18.08 -19.13
CA THR A 357 18.59 -18.00 -18.49
C THR A 357 17.81 -19.33 -18.48
N LEU A 358 18.34 -20.37 -19.13
CA LEU A 358 17.74 -21.70 -19.08
C LEU A 358 18.08 -22.44 -17.78
N THR A 359 17.05 -23.04 -17.20
CA THR A 359 17.17 -23.98 -16.07
C THR A 359 17.72 -25.32 -16.54
N ALA A 360 18.27 -26.12 -15.62
CA ALA A 360 18.59 -27.54 -15.88
C ALA A 360 17.38 -28.37 -16.37
N ASN A 361 16.15 -27.91 -16.07
CA ASN A 361 14.91 -28.51 -16.56
C ASN A 361 14.50 -28.02 -17.96
N GLY A 362 15.26 -27.18 -18.64
CA GLY A 362 14.97 -26.72 -20.01
C GLY A 362 13.71 -25.86 -20.11
N ILE A 363 13.38 -25.11 -19.06
CA ILE A 363 12.50 -23.94 -19.11
C ILE A 363 13.31 -22.68 -18.81
N PHE A 364 12.87 -21.52 -19.28
CA PHE A 364 13.46 -20.25 -18.89
C PHE A 364 13.15 -19.92 -17.41
N ALA A 365 14.13 -19.37 -16.71
CA ALA A 365 13.91 -18.62 -15.47
C ALA A 365 13.45 -17.20 -15.82
N TYR A 366 12.70 -16.54 -14.92
CA TYR A 366 12.28 -15.15 -15.11
C TYR A 366 13.46 -14.19 -14.94
N GLU A 367 14.25 -14.43 -13.89
CA GLU A 367 15.39 -13.62 -13.48
C GLU A 367 16.60 -14.49 -13.13
N THR A 368 17.80 -13.94 -13.35
CA THR A 368 19.07 -14.53 -12.89
C THR A 368 20.08 -13.45 -12.48
N ASN A 369 21.05 -13.82 -11.63
CA ASN A 369 22.18 -12.95 -11.24
C ASN A 369 23.50 -13.31 -11.97
N GLY A 370 23.49 -14.32 -12.85
CA GLY A 370 24.69 -14.82 -13.53
C GLY A 370 25.60 -15.73 -12.67
N TYR A 371 25.54 -15.65 -11.34
CA TYR A 371 26.22 -16.57 -10.42
C TYR A 371 25.53 -17.94 -10.26
N GLY A 372 24.39 -18.15 -10.94
CA GLY A 372 23.60 -19.38 -10.88
C GLY A 372 22.31 -19.26 -10.06
N GLY A 373 22.03 -18.10 -9.45
CA GLY A 373 20.70 -17.78 -8.94
C GLY A 373 19.69 -17.71 -10.09
N GLN A 374 18.55 -18.39 -9.95
CA GLN A 374 17.48 -18.43 -10.95
C GLN A 374 16.11 -18.36 -10.25
N TYR A 375 15.30 -17.36 -10.58
CA TYR A 375 13.95 -17.22 -10.03
C TYR A 375 12.92 -17.78 -11.02
N ILE A 376 12.12 -18.77 -10.57
CA ILE A 376 11.15 -19.48 -11.40
C ILE A 376 9.75 -18.91 -11.14
N MET A 377 9.38 -17.93 -11.96
CA MET A 377 8.05 -17.32 -12.03
C MET A 377 7.75 -16.91 -13.48
N ASP A 378 6.63 -16.25 -13.70
CA ASP A 378 6.46 -15.28 -14.77
C ASP A 378 5.49 -14.21 -14.29
N ASP A 379 5.64 -13.01 -14.84
CA ASP A 379 4.77 -11.87 -14.56
C ASP A 379 3.72 -11.71 -15.69
N ALA A 380 2.66 -10.96 -15.43
CA ALA A 380 1.63 -10.65 -16.42
C ALA A 380 2.05 -9.57 -17.42
N ASN A 381 2.92 -8.65 -17.00
CA ASN A 381 3.30 -7.48 -17.78
C ASN A 381 4.16 -7.90 -18.98
N VAL A 382 4.10 -7.13 -20.06
CA VAL A 382 4.80 -7.46 -21.31
C VAL A 382 5.95 -6.46 -21.48
N PRO A 383 7.21 -6.91 -21.51
CA PRO A 383 7.67 -8.28 -21.80
C PRO A 383 7.68 -9.30 -20.64
N SER A 384 7.21 -10.51 -20.93
CA SER A 384 7.12 -11.70 -20.04
C SER A 384 7.55 -12.98 -20.77
N LEU A 385 7.85 -14.06 -20.05
CA LEU A 385 8.24 -15.34 -20.63
C LEU A 385 7.13 -15.94 -21.49
N VAL A 386 5.86 -15.80 -21.09
CA VAL A 386 4.71 -16.21 -21.93
C VAL A 386 4.60 -15.36 -23.21
N SER A 387 5.04 -14.10 -23.21
CA SER A 387 4.95 -13.23 -24.40
C SER A 387 6.13 -13.32 -25.38
N LEU A 388 7.16 -14.15 -25.14
CA LEU A 388 8.31 -14.32 -26.04
C LEU A 388 7.99 -14.50 -27.55
N PRO A 389 6.88 -15.14 -27.98
CA PRO A 389 6.47 -15.19 -29.39
C PRO A 389 5.78 -13.93 -29.91
N TYR A 390 5.11 -13.16 -29.05
CA TYR A 390 4.59 -11.82 -29.39
C TYR A 390 5.76 -10.84 -29.61
N LEU A 391 6.78 -10.92 -28.75
CA LEU A 391 8.02 -10.17 -28.84
C LEU A 391 8.89 -10.58 -30.05
N GLY A 392 8.51 -11.63 -30.79
CA GLY A 392 9.28 -12.15 -31.93
C GLY A 392 10.60 -12.86 -31.55
N PHE A 393 10.87 -13.07 -30.26
CA PHE A 393 12.11 -13.67 -29.79
C PHE A 393 12.19 -15.18 -30.06
N LEU A 394 11.07 -15.88 -29.89
CA LEU A 394 10.90 -17.30 -30.23
C LEU A 394 9.65 -17.50 -31.11
N LYS A 395 9.45 -18.70 -31.64
CA LYS A 395 8.23 -19.06 -32.36
C LYS A 395 7.20 -19.69 -31.41
N ARG A 396 5.91 -19.58 -31.78
CA ARG A 396 4.78 -20.27 -31.12
C ARG A 396 4.97 -21.79 -31.06
N ASP A 397 5.67 -22.37 -32.03
CA ASP A 397 5.89 -23.81 -32.13
C ASP A 397 7.14 -24.32 -31.40
N ASP A 398 7.97 -23.43 -30.85
CA ASP A 398 9.23 -23.77 -30.17
C ASP A 398 9.01 -24.67 -28.93
N ALA A 399 9.87 -25.68 -28.78
CA ALA A 399 9.73 -26.70 -27.74
C ALA A 399 10.05 -26.17 -26.33
N THR A 400 11.07 -25.32 -26.20
CA THR A 400 11.49 -24.69 -24.94
C THR A 400 10.46 -23.67 -24.49
N TYR A 401 9.94 -22.85 -25.41
CA TYR A 401 8.81 -21.95 -25.15
C TYR A 401 7.57 -22.72 -24.69
N LYS A 402 7.14 -23.77 -25.41
CA LYS A 402 5.98 -24.60 -25.01
C LYS A 402 6.14 -25.22 -23.63
N LYS A 403 7.34 -25.71 -23.30
CA LYS A 403 7.64 -26.27 -21.98
C LYS A 403 7.57 -25.20 -20.89
N THR A 404 8.13 -24.02 -21.17
CA THR A 404 8.10 -22.84 -20.28
C THR A 404 6.67 -22.38 -20.06
N LYS A 405 5.90 -22.02 -21.11
CA LYS A 405 4.47 -21.65 -21.04
C LYS A 405 3.64 -22.66 -20.24
N LYS A 406 3.87 -23.97 -20.43
CA LYS A 406 3.15 -25.03 -19.69
C LYS A 406 3.49 -25.02 -18.19
N ALA A 407 4.74 -24.77 -17.81
CA ALA A 407 5.12 -24.62 -16.40
C ALA A 407 4.50 -23.35 -15.79
N LEU A 408 4.46 -22.25 -16.54
CA LEU A 408 4.02 -20.94 -16.07
C LEU A 408 2.49 -20.81 -15.89
N PHE A 409 1.70 -21.60 -16.64
CA PHE A 409 0.27 -21.82 -16.35
C PHE A 409 0.07 -23.07 -15.46
N SER A 410 0.85 -23.18 -14.39
CA SER A 410 0.72 -24.25 -13.39
C SER A 410 1.28 -23.80 -12.03
N ARG A 411 1.13 -24.63 -10.98
CA ARG A 411 1.71 -24.40 -9.64
C ARG A 411 3.25 -24.27 -9.59
N ALA A 412 3.95 -24.40 -10.73
CA ALA A 412 5.37 -24.08 -10.82
C ALA A 412 5.66 -22.57 -10.96
N ASN A 413 4.66 -21.73 -11.22
CA ASN A 413 4.75 -20.27 -11.09
C ASN A 413 3.99 -19.84 -9.81
N PRO A 414 4.64 -19.15 -8.84
CA PRO A 414 3.97 -18.67 -7.63
C PRO A 414 2.84 -17.66 -7.91
N TYR A 415 2.87 -16.95 -9.05
CA TYR A 415 1.85 -15.98 -9.45
C TYR A 415 0.80 -16.54 -10.42
N TYR A 416 0.76 -17.87 -10.66
CA TYR A 416 -0.34 -18.49 -11.40
C TYR A 416 -1.51 -18.84 -10.48
N ALA A 417 -2.57 -18.04 -10.56
CA ALA A 417 -3.74 -18.13 -9.70
C ALA A 417 -4.95 -18.73 -10.42
N VAL A 418 -5.79 -19.46 -9.69
CA VAL A 418 -6.97 -20.17 -10.21
C VAL A 418 -8.15 -20.01 -9.25
N GLY A 419 -9.21 -19.36 -9.74
CA GLY A 419 -10.52 -19.25 -9.09
C GLY A 419 -11.61 -20.04 -9.81
N GLU A 420 -12.87 -19.78 -9.45
CA GLU A 420 -14.05 -20.38 -10.11
C GLU A 420 -14.33 -19.73 -11.48
N THR A 421 -14.30 -18.40 -11.56
CA THR A 421 -14.67 -17.62 -12.75
C THR A 421 -13.47 -17.16 -13.58
N PHE A 422 -12.31 -16.96 -12.93
CA PHE A 422 -11.09 -16.47 -13.57
C PHE A 422 -9.83 -17.25 -13.15
N SER A 423 -8.83 -17.26 -14.03
CA SER A 423 -7.48 -17.77 -13.73
C SER A 423 -6.49 -17.09 -14.65
N GLY A 424 -5.21 -17.04 -14.25
CA GLY A 424 -4.18 -16.37 -15.03
C GLY A 424 -2.88 -16.23 -14.27
N ILE A 425 -1.92 -15.57 -14.89
CA ILE A 425 -0.70 -15.11 -14.22
C ILE A 425 -0.97 -13.67 -13.76
N GLY A 426 -0.54 -13.34 -12.53
CA GLY A 426 -0.48 -11.98 -12.00
C GLY A 426 0.97 -11.54 -11.81
N GLY A 427 1.23 -10.86 -10.70
CA GLY A 427 2.55 -10.44 -10.26
C GLY A 427 2.53 -10.08 -8.77
N PRO A 428 3.66 -9.67 -8.17
CA PRO A 428 3.68 -9.18 -6.79
C PRO A 428 2.94 -7.84 -6.64
N HIS A 429 2.91 -7.00 -7.68
CA HIS A 429 2.34 -5.64 -7.69
C HIS A 429 0.98 -5.46 -6.97
N VAL A 430 0.01 -6.34 -7.26
CA VAL A 430 -1.33 -6.29 -6.64
C VAL A 430 -1.42 -7.30 -5.50
N ASN A 431 -1.28 -8.59 -5.82
CA ASN A 431 -0.99 -9.74 -4.95
C ASN A 431 -1.27 -11.06 -5.72
N ALA A 432 -0.88 -12.20 -5.14
CA ALA A 432 -1.04 -13.53 -5.72
C ALA A 432 -2.49 -14.01 -5.95
N THR A 433 -3.53 -13.31 -5.45
CA THR A 433 -4.95 -13.68 -5.70
C THR A 433 -5.63 -12.81 -6.76
N TYR A 434 -4.89 -11.88 -7.39
CA TYR A 434 -5.35 -11.00 -8.46
C TYR A 434 -4.52 -11.23 -9.75
N PRO A 435 -4.77 -12.31 -10.52
CA PRO A 435 -4.19 -12.49 -11.85
C PRO A 435 -4.73 -11.49 -12.88
N TRP A 436 -3.96 -11.25 -13.93
CA TRP A 436 -4.19 -10.16 -14.87
C TRP A 436 -4.70 -10.70 -16.23
N PRO A 437 -5.71 -10.06 -16.87
CA PRO A 437 -6.19 -10.43 -18.21
C PRO A 437 -5.10 -10.41 -19.29
N MET A 438 -4.07 -9.57 -19.16
CA MET A 438 -2.93 -9.50 -20.09
C MET A 438 -2.17 -10.84 -20.21
N SER A 439 -2.06 -11.62 -19.13
CA SER A 439 -1.46 -12.96 -19.19
C SER A 439 -2.17 -13.91 -20.15
N GLN A 440 -3.51 -13.78 -20.25
CA GLN A 440 -4.33 -14.57 -21.17
C GLN A 440 -4.16 -14.08 -22.61
N VAL A 441 -4.00 -12.77 -22.84
CA VAL A 441 -3.69 -12.19 -24.15
C VAL A 441 -2.32 -12.70 -24.65
N SER A 442 -1.28 -12.62 -23.82
CA SER A 442 0.06 -13.17 -24.10
C SER A 442 -0.01 -14.66 -24.45
N ALA A 443 -0.85 -15.43 -23.75
CA ALA A 443 -1.00 -16.86 -24.00
C ALA A 443 -1.79 -17.21 -25.28
N ILE A 444 -2.68 -16.33 -25.76
CA ILE A 444 -3.36 -16.43 -27.06
C ILE A 444 -2.39 -16.11 -28.20
N TYR A 445 -1.53 -15.10 -28.04
CA TYR A 445 -0.38 -14.89 -28.93
C TYR A 445 0.55 -16.11 -28.92
N GLY A 446 0.73 -16.74 -27.77
CA GLY A 446 1.56 -17.93 -27.55
C GLY A 446 0.99 -19.28 -27.99
N THR A 447 0.04 -19.35 -28.92
CA THR A 447 -0.53 -20.65 -29.37
C THR A 447 -1.19 -20.59 -30.74
N ASP A 448 -1.34 -21.77 -31.35
CA ASP A 448 -2.16 -22.02 -32.54
C ASP A 448 -3.26 -23.09 -32.29
N ASP A 449 -3.49 -23.52 -31.04
CA ASP A 449 -4.61 -24.39 -30.68
C ASP A 449 -5.91 -23.58 -30.57
N ASP A 450 -6.83 -23.80 -31.52
CA ASP A 450 -8.13 -23.13 -31.60
C ASP A 450 -8.99 -23.31 -30.32
N LYS A 451 -8.83 -24.41 -29.58
CA LYS A 451 -9.53 -24.64 -28.31
C LYS A 451 -8.94 -23.79 -27.19
N GLU A 452 -7.61 -23.75 -27.08
CA GLU A 452 -6.92 -22.90 -26.12
C GLU A 452 -7.28 -21.42 -26.35
N ILE A 453 -7.23 -20.96 -27.61
CA ILE A 453 -7.60 -19.60 -28.01
C ILE A 453 -9.04 -19.30 -27.59
N THR A 454 -9.99 -20.17 -27.94
CA THR A 454 -11.42 -19.95 -27.67
C THR A 454 -11.70 -19.94 -26.16
N GLN A 455 -11.07 -20.83 -25.38
CA GLN A 455 -11.24 -20.87 -23.93
C GLN A 455 -10.66 -19.61 -23.25
N ARG A 456 -9.45 -19.18 -23.62
CA ARG A 456 -8.82 -17.98 -23.04
C ARG A 456 -9.54 -16.69 -23.44
N LEU A 457 -10.01 -16.59 -24.70
CA LEU A 457 -10.79 -15.44 -25.16
C LEU A 457 -12.12 -15.31 -24.41
N LYS A 458 -12.83 -16.43 -24.20
CA LYS A 458 -14.04 -16.50 -23.36
C LYS A 458 -13.75 -16.05 -21.93
N LEU A 459 -12.63 -16.52 -21.35
CA LEU A 459 -12.22 -16.20 -19.98
C LEU A 459 -11.96 -14.70 -19.78
N ILE A 460 -11.37 -14.01 -20.78
CA ILE A 460 -11.22 -12.54 -20.76
C ILE A 460 -12.59 -11.85 -20.85
N MET A 461 -13.42 -12.24 -21.83
CA MET A 461 -14.72 -11.58 -22.08
C MET A 461 -15.68 -11.65 -20.89
N GLU A 462 -15.76 -12.81 -20.21
CA GLU A 462 -16.66 -13.02 -19.08
C GLU A 462 -16.21 -12.30 -17.79
N ASN A 463 -14.94 -11.87 -17.69
CA ASN A 463 -14.36 -11.26 -16.48
C ASN A 463 -14.01 -9.76 -16.66
N THR A 464 -14.83 -9.02 -17.41
CA THR A 464 -14.73 -7.55 -17.55
C THR A 464 -15.48 -6.77 -16.45
N SER A 465 -15.85 -7.44 -15.34
CA SER A 465 -16.80 -6.94 -14.31
C SER A 465 -18.12 -6.36 -14.87
N GLY A 466 -18.54 -6.81 -16.07
CA GLY A 466 -19.70 -6.26 -16.79
C GLY A 466 -19.48 -4.86 -17.38
N LEU A 467 -18.29 -4.26 -17.23
CA LEU A 467 -17.96 -2.93 -17.76
C LEU A 467 -17.49 -2.96 -19.21
N GLY A 468 -17.10 -4.11 -19.78
CA GLY A 468 -16.70 -4.17 -21.19
C GLY A 468 -15.45 -3.36 -21.54
N LEU A 469 -14.53 -3.24 -20.59
CA LEU A 469 -13.14 -2.80 -20.72
C LEU A 469 -12.21 -3.92 -20.22
N ILE A 470 -10.91 -3.80 -20.46
CA ILE A 470 -9.89 -4.69 -19.91
C ILE A 470 -9.26 -4.01 -18.70
N HIS A 471 -9.46 -4.62 -17.54
CA HIS A 471 -8.88 -4.19 -16.27
C HIS A 471 -7.44 -4.69 -16.13
N GLU A 472 -6.71 -4.12 -15.19
CA GLU A 472 -5.34 -4.53 -14.86
C GLU A 472 -5.33 -5.94 -14.26
N SER A 473 -6.03 -6.15 -13.15
CA SER A 473 -6.13 -7.43 -12.45
C SER A 473 -7.55 -7.76 -12.02
N VAL A 474 -7.85 -9.04 -11.77
CA VAL A 474 -9.19 -9.53 -11.34
C VAL A 474 -9.05 -10.58 -10.23
N SER A 475 -9.81 -10.42 -9.15
CA SER A 475 -9.83 -11.35 -8.00
C SER A 475 -10.29 -12.75 -8.39
N ILE A 476 -9.55 -13.79 -7.96
CA ILE A 476 -9.96 -15.19 -8.14
C ILE A 476 -11.20 -15.58 -7.33
N TYR A 477 -11.55 -14.81 -6.30
CA TYR A 477 -12.69 -15.08 -5.43
C TYR A 477 -13.96 -14.37 -5.90
N ASN A 478 -13.83 -13.20 -6.53
CA ASN A 478 -14.97 -12.41 -6.99
C ASN A 478 -14.63 -11.61 -8.26
N SER A 479 -15.22 -11.99 -9.40
CA SER A 479 -15.00 -11.32 -10.69
C SER A 479 -15.58 -9.90 -10.81
N THR A 480 -16.15 -9.32 -9.74
CA THR A 480 -16.46 -7.88 -9.65
C THR A 480 -15.39 -7.07 -8.91
N GLU A 481 -14.38 -7.71 -8.34
CA GLU A 481 -13.22 -7.06 -7.72
C GLU A 481 -12.06 -7.05 -8.73
N PHE A 482 -11.63 -5.86 -9.12
CA PHE A 482 -10.60 -5.65 -10.13
C PHE A 482 -9.81 -4.36 -9.84
N THR A 483 -8.63 -4.22 -10.42
CA THR A 483 -7.83 -2.98 -10.36
C THR A 483 -7.86 -2.21 -11.67
N ARG A 484 -7.77 -0.87 -11.57
CA ARG A 484 -7.71 0.12 -12.68
C ARG A 484 -8.82 0.00 -13.74
N PRO A 485 -9.94 0.72 -13.58
CA PRO A 485 -11.04 0.75 -14.56
C PRO A 485 -10.63 1.39 -15.92
N TRP A 486 -9.55 2.17 -15.95
CA TRP A 486 -9.02 2.81 -17.16
C TRP A 486 -7.54 2.50 -17.37
N PHE A 487 -7.26 1.34 -17.96
CA PHE A 487 -5.90 0.96 -18.36
C PHE A 487 -5.80 0.88 -19.90
N ALA A 488 -5.30 1.95 -20.53
CA ALA A 488 -5.31 2.07 -21.99
C ALA A 488 -4.36 1.07 -22.68
N TRP A 489 -3.27 0.67 -22.03
CA TRP A 489 -2.40 -0.40 -22.51
C TRP A 489 -3.12 -1.76 -22.55
N ALA A 490 -3.75 -2.22 -21.46
CA ALA A 490 -4.45 -3.51 -21.44
C ALA A 490 -5.58 -3.58 -22.50
N ASN A 491 -6.33 -2.48 -22.66
CA ASN A 491 -7.30 -2.31 -23.74
C ASN A 491 -6.64 -2.46 -25.12
N SER A 492 -5.53 -1.76 -25.37
CA SER A 492 -4.79 -1.79 -26.64
C SER A 492 -4.25 -3.18 -26.97
N TYR A 493 -3.67 -3.88 -25.98
CA TYR A 493 -3.06 -5.19 -26.17
C TYR A 493 -4.10 -6.28 -26.49
N PHE A 494 -5.28 -6.22 -25.86
CA PHE A 494 -6.43 -7.04 -26.23
C PHE A 494 -6.89 -6.75 -27.67
N ALA A 495 -6.99 -5.48 -28.05
CA ALA A 495 -7.44 -5.09 -29.39
C ALA A 495 -6.44 -5.50 -30.49
N GLU A 496 -5.13 -5.45 -30.20
CA GLU A 496 -4.07 -5.99 -31.07
C GLU A 496 -4.22 -7.51 -31.26
N MET A 497 -4.49 -8.26 -30.19
CA MET A 497 -4.72 -9.70 -30.24
C MET A 497 -5.98 -10.07 -31.06
N VAL A 498 -7.06 -9.28 -30.94
CA VAL A 498 -8.25 -9.47 -31.79
C VAL A 498 -7.93 -9.23 -33.27
N LEU A 499 -6.97 -8.36 -33.61
CA LEU A 499 -6.47 -8.20 -34.99
C LEU A 499 -5.55 -9.35 -35.45
N ASP A 500 -4.66 -9.88 -34.61
CA ASP A 500 -3.90 -11.11 -34.94
C ASP A 500 -4.87 -12.27 -35.20
N LEU A 501 -5.89 -12.47 -34.37
CA LEU A 501 -6.93 -13.48 -34.61
C LEU A 501 -7.75 -13.16 -35.88
N ALA A 502 -7.98 -11.89 -36.21
CA ALA A 502 -8.68 -11.50 -37.43
C ALA A 502 -7.91 -11.81 -38.72
N GLU A 503 -6.57 -11.76 -38.72
CA GLU A 503 -5.75 -12.19 -39.86
C GLU A 503 -5.46 -13.70 -39.83
N ARG A 504 -4.99 -14.22 -38.70
CA ARG A 504 -4.45 -15.58 -38.53
C ARG A 504 -5.50 -16.67 -38.28
N LYS A 505 -6.55 -16.37 -37.50
CA LYS A 505 -7.58 -17.32 -37.05
C LYS A 505 -9.02 -16.82 -37.27
N PRO A 506 -9.36 -16.24 -38.45
CA PRO A 506 -10.63 -15.52 -38.65
C PRO A 506 -11.87 -16.38 -38.38
N GLY A 507 -11.81 -17.69 -38.65
CA GLY A 507 -12.90 -18.62 -38.43
C GLY A 507 -13.35 -18.74 -36.97
N LEU A 508 -12.52 -18.37 -35.98
CA LEU A 508 -12.90 -18.33 -34.58
C LEU A 508 -13.86 -17.16 -34.32
N ILE A 509 -13.46 -15.95 -34.68
CA ILE A 509 -14.17 -14.71 -34.30
C ILE A 509 -15.17 -14.19 -35.35
N PHE A 510 -14.99 -14.46 -36.65
CA PHE A 510 -15.82 -13.91 -37.73
C PHE A 510 -16.90 -14.88 -38.23
N LYS A 511 -18.02 -14.31 -38.72
CA LYS A 511 -19.16 -14.99 -39.35
C LYS A 511 -18.77 -15.78 -40.61
N ASN A 512 -17.64 -15.43 -41.23
CA ASN A 512 -17.04 -16.17 -42.34
C ASN A 512 -15.53 -16.33 -42.09
N ASN A 513 -14.95 -17.45 -42.52
CA ASN A 513 -13.53 -17.76 -42.35
C ASN A 513 -12.62 -17.01 -43.36
N LYS A 514 -12.86 -15.71 -43.57
CA LYS A 514 -12.00 -14.85 -44.39
C LYS A 514 -11.12 -14.01 -43.46
N PRO A 515 -9.81 -13.87 -43.72
CA PRO A 515 -8.97 -12.92 -43.00
C PRO A 515 -9.47 -11.48 -43.08
N TYR A 516 -9.11 -10.65 -42.09
CA TYR A 516 -9.08 -9.20 -42.21
C TYR A 516 -7.63 -8.77 -42.11
N VAL A 517 -7.19 -7.92 -43.03
CA VAL A 517 -5.83 -7.36 -43.03
C VAL A 517 -5.96 -5.88 -43.30
N ILE A 518 -5.44 -5.06 -42.39
CA ILE A 518 -5.53 -3.61 -42.49
C ILE A 518 -4.74 -3.15 -43.72
N GLY A 519 -5.32 -2.20 -44.47
CA GLY A 519 -4.69 -1.57 -45.64
C GLY A 519 -4.72 -2.38 -46.95
N LYS A 520 -4.94 -3.70 -46.93
CA LYS A 520 -5.02 -4.51 -48.17
C LYS A 520 -6.37 -4.29 -48.88
N ILE A 521 -6.37 -3.47 -49.92
CA ILE A 521 -7.48 -3.36 -50.88
C ILE A 521 -7.60 -4.71 -51.61
N SER A 522 -8.81 -5.25 -51.74
CA SER A 522 -9.04 -6.46 -52.55
C SER A 522 -8.68 -6.21 -54.02
N VAL A 523 -8.08 -7.19 -54.71
CA VAL A 523 -7.69 -7.09 -56.13
C VAL A 523 -8.83 -6.53 -56.99
N ARG A 524 -10.05 -7.01 -56.80
CA ARG A 524 -11.27 -6.48 -57.42
C ARG A 524 -11.43 -4.95 -57.25
N LYS A 525 -11.39 -4.43 -56.03
CA LYS A 525 -11.48 -2.97 -55.77
C LYS A 525 -10.30 -2.17 -56.33
N ALA A 526 -9.11 -2.79 -56.43
CA ALA A 526 -7.97 -2.16 -57.10
C ALA A 526 -8.19 -2.06 -58.62
N VAL A 527 -8.73 -3.12 -59.25
CA VAL A 527 -9.14 -3.13 -60.67
C VAL A 527 -10.29 -2.14 -60.91
N GLU A 528 -11.36 -2.15 -60.12
CA GLU A 528 -12.48 -1.21 -60.21
C GLU A 528 -12.00 0.25 -60.16
N ALA A 529 -11.14 0.60 -59.18
CA ALA A 529 -10.58 1.94 -59.05
C ALA A 529 -9.60 2.31 -60.17
N PHE A 530 -8.78 1.36 -60.64
CA PHE A 530 -7.88 1.57 -61.78
C PHE A 530 -8.67 1.84 -63.06
N THR A 531 -9.66 1.00 -63.39
CA THR A 531 -10.55 1.18 -64.55
C THR A 531 -11.30 2.51 -64.48
N GLN A 532 -11.80 2.91 -63.30
CA GLN A 532 -12.44 4.22 -63.14
C GLN A 532 -11.45 5.39 -63.36
N ARG A 533 -10.19 5.24 -62.91
CA ARG A 533 -9.16 6.27 -63.09
C ARG A 533 -8.65 6.37 -64.53
N VAL A 534 -8.58 5.24 -65.25
CA VAL A 534 -8.33 5.23 -66.70
C VAL A 534 -9.44 5.99 -67.42
N LYS A 535 -10.72 5.69 -67.17
CA LYS A 535 -11.86 6.41 -67.77
C LYS A 535 -11.86 7.92 -67.47
N GLN A 536 -11.44 8.32 -66.26
CA GLN A 536 -11.24 9.74 -65.94
C GLN A 536 -10.10 10.39 -66.74
N LEU A 537 -9.00 9.66 -66.97
CA LEU A 537 -7.86 10.15 -67.74
C LEU A 537 -8.19 10.23 -69.24
N GLU A 538 -8.88 9.24 -69.79
CA GLU A 538 -9.43 9.24 -71.15
C GLU A 538 -10.35 10.45 -71.36
N SER A 539 -11.32 10.65 -70.47
CA SER A 539 -12.23 11.81 -70.50
C SER A 539 -11.48 13.14 -70.40
N PHE A 540 -10.42 13.22 -69.59
CA PHE A 540 -9.59 14.43 -69.48
C PHE A 540 -8.80 14.70 -70.77
N ILE A 541 -8.18 13.67 -71.36
CA ILE A 541 -7.44 13.75 -72.62
C ILE A 541 -8.37 14.20 -73.77
N SER A 542 -9.54 13.59 -73.91
CA SER A 542 -10.55 14.02 -74.87
C SER A 542 -11.04 15.46 -74.63
N SER A 543 -11.22 15.88 -73.37
CA SER A 543 -11.61 17.28 -73.04
C SER A 543 -10.54 18.33 -73.39
N ARG A 544 -9.34 17.90 -73.76
CA ARG A 544 -8.23 18.74 -74.21
C ARG A 544 -7.99 18.67 -75.73
N ASN A 545 -8.86 17.99 -76.48
CA ASN A 545 -8.70 17.71 -77.92
C ASN A 545 -7.35 17.04 -78.24
N LEU A 546 -6.92 16.12 -77.38
CA LEU A 546 -5.75 15.27 -77.60
C LEU A 546 -6.22 13.84 -77.90
N ASP A 547 -5.55 13.17 -78.84
CA ASP A 547 -5.82 11.76 -79.14
C ASP A 547 -5.39 10.86 -77.98
N ILE A 548 -6.26 9.92 -77.60
CA ILE A 548 -5.94 8.90 -76.61
C ILE A 548 -4.95 7.91 -77.24
N PRO A 549 -3.76 7.65 -76.67
CA PRO A 549 -2.79 6.72 -77.23
C PRO A 549 -3.37 5.32 -77.40
N ALA A 550 -3.13 4.70 -78.56
CA ALA A 550 -3.61 3.35 -78.85
C ALA A 550 -3.01 2.33 -77.87
N CYS A 551 -3.87 1.74 -77.02
CA CYS A 551 -3.50 0.63 -76.17
C CYS A 551 -3.14 -0.58 -77.04
N GLN A 552 -1.92 -1.12 -76.89
CA GLN A 552 -1.45 -2.30 -77.61
C GLN A 552 -2.34 -3.51 -77.29
N ASP A 553 -2.65 -4.35 -78.28
CA ASP A 553 -3.68 -5.39 -78.15
C ASP A 553 -3.41 -6.39 -77.00
N HIS A 554 -2.14 -6.69 -76.72
CA HIS A 554 -1.75 -7.52 -75.58
C HIS A 554 -2.13 -6.89 -74.22
N CYS A 555 -1.91 -5.58 -74.07
CA CYS A 555 -2.30 -4.84 -72.88
C CYS A 555 -3.83 -4.74 -72.75
N ARG A 556 -4.54 -4.52 -73.87
CA ARG A 556 -6.01 -4.52 -73.91
C ARG A 556 -6.57 -5.88 -73.47
N HIS A 557 -6.04 -6.98 -74.00
CA HIS A 557 -6.48 -8.33 -73.63
C HIS A 557 -6.32 -8.63 -72.12
N ILE A 558 -5.19 -8.25 -71.51
CA ILE A 558 -4.97 -8.39 -70.05
C ILE A 558 -5.97 -7.54 -69.25
N VAL A 559 -6.27 -6.32 -69.70
CA VAL A 559 -7.26 -5.45 -69.05
C VAL A 559 -8.67 -6.03 -69.17
N ASP A 560 -9.05 -6.54 -70.34
CA ASP A 560 -10.36 -7.16 -70.57
C ASP A 560 -10.53 -8.47 -69.78
N GLU A 561 -9.47 -9.27 -69.63
CA GLU A 561 -9.47 -10.47 -68.77
C GLU A 561 -9.63 -10.10 -67.29
N LEU A 562 -8.89 -9.10 -66.79
CA LEU A 562 -9.02 -8.60 -65.42
C LEU A 562 -10.40 -7.97 -65.14
N ILE A 563 -10.99 -7.27 -66.10
CA ILE A 563 -12.36 -6.75 -66.00
C ILE A 563 -13.34 -7.92 -65.95
N THR A 564 -13.26 -8.87 -66.89
CA THR A 564 -14.18 -10.03 -66.97
C THR A 564 -14.11 -10.92 -65.72
N ALA A 565 -12.93 -11.10 -65.14
CA ALA A 565 -12.73 -11.94 -63.95
C ALA A 565 -13.21 -11.30 -62.63
N TYR A 566 -13.30 -9.95 -62.55
CA TYR A 566 -13.53 -9.26 -61.28
C TYR A 566 -14.67 -8.22 -61.28
N VAL A 567 -15.15 -7.76 -62.43
CA VAL A 567 -16.23 -6.78 -62.58
C VAL A 567 -17.46 -7.45 -63.23
N PRO A 568 -18.62 -7.52 -62.56
CA PRO A 568 -19.82 -8.13 -63.13
C PRO A 568 -20.48 -7.24 -64.19
N ASN A 569 -21.01 -7.83 -65.26
CA ASN A 569 -21.80 -7.11 -66.27
C ASN A 569 -23.14 -6.62 -65.69
N GLU A 570 -23.40 -5.32 -65.77
CA GLU A 570 -24.70 -4.72 -65.42
C GLU A 570 -25.72 -4.96 -66.55
N ALA A 571 -26.46 -6.06 -66.49
CA ALA A 571 -27.37 -6.46 -67.58
C ALA A 571 -28.65 -7.22 -67.16
N SER A 572 -29.41 -6.73 -66.16
CA SER A 572 -30.89 -6.89 -66.12
C SER A 572 -31.57 -6.18 -64.92
N THR A 573 -32.21 -5.04 -65.15
CA THR A 573 -33.16 -4.44 -64.18
C THR A 573 -34.34 -3.78 -64.90
N PRO A 574 -35.50 -4.45 -65.03
CA PRO A 574 -36.68 -3.86 -65.68
C PRO A 574 -37.43 -2.87 -64.78
N SER A 575 -37.76 -1.71 -65.35
CA SER A 575 -38.94 -0.83 -65.09
C SER A 575 -39.48 -0.61 -63.67
N MET A 576 -39.61 0.68 -63.32
CA MET A 576 -40.48 1.20 -62.26
C MET A 576 -41.95 0.81 -62.46
N GLN A 577 -42.71 0.62 -61.37
CA GLN A 577 -43.67 1.63 -60.87
C GLN A 577 -44.36 1.16 -59.57
N ALA A 578 -44.97 2.10 -58.84
CA ALA A 578 -45.73 1.82 -57.63
C ALA A 578 -47.24 1.98 -57.89
N HIS A 579 -48.05 1.05 -57.37
CA HIS A 579 -49.46 1.25 -57.04
C HIS A 579 -49.87 0.27 -55.92
N SER A 580 -51.04 0.48 -55.33
CA SER A 580 -51.38 0.02 -53.97
C SER A 580 -52.75 -0.66 -53.88
N ALA A 581 -52.88 -1.60 -52.93
CA ALA A 581 -54.16 -2.19 -52.46
C ALA A 581 -54.86 -3.12 -53.52
N PRO A 582 -55.98 -3.83 -53.21
CA PRO A 582 -56.81 -3.75 -52.00
C PRO A 582 -57.35 -5.08 -51.41
N ASP A 583 -58.20 -4.92 -50.38
CA ASP A 583 -59.27 -5.82 -49.87
C ASP A 583 -58.89 -7.14 -49.15
N THR A 584 -59.65 -7.66 -48.17
CA THR A 584 -61.06 -7.43 -47.77
C THR A 584 -61.30 -7.40 -46.22
N ILE A 585 -62.18 -6.48 -45.74
CA ILE A 585 -63.38 -6.70 -44.84
C ILE A 585 -63.13 -7.29 -43.41
N ASP A 586 -63.71 -6.83 -42.27
CA ASP A 586 -65.01 -6.16 -42.00
C ASP A 586 -65.03 -5.19 -40.76
N GLY A 587 -66.09 -4.36 -40.62
CA GLY A 587 -66.55 -3.67 -39.38
C GLY A 587 -65.73 -2.48 -38.80
N VAL A 588 -66.06 -1.16 -38.87
CA VAL A 588 -67.29 -0.34 -38.57
C VAL A 588 -67.47 -0.07 -37.06
N HIS A 589 -67.60 1.14 -36.47
CA HIS A 589 -67.49 2.59 -36.84
C HIS A 589 -67.62 3.44 -35.50
N LEU A 590 -67.54 4.77 -35.32
CA LEU A 590 -67.29 6.02 -36.12
C LEU A 590 -66.93 7.23 -35.17
N ALA A 591 -66.60 8.39 -35.75
CA ALA A 591 -66.75 9.79 -35.23
C ALA A 591 -65.85 10.32 -34.06
N SER A 592 -65.48 11.62 -33.96
CA SER A 592 -65.35 12.71 -34.97
C SER A 592 -64.70 14.01 -34.41
N GLY A 593 -63.80 14.65 -35.18
CA GLY A 593 -63.37 16.07 -35.04
C GLY A 593 -62.11 16.37 -34.19
N ILE A 594 -61.46 17.55 -34.24
CA ILE A 594 -61.46 18.66 -35.23
C ILE A 594 -60.28 19.65 -34.94
N ASN A 595 -59.65 20.25 -35.97
CA ASN A 595 -58.80 21.48 -36.00
C ASN A 595 -57.45 21.58 -35.22
N LEU A 596 -56.32 21.92 -35.89
CA LEU A 596 -55.63 23.23 -36.10
C LEU A 596 -54.71 23.69 -34.91
N THR A 597 -53.60 24.43 -35.05
CA THR A 597 -53.03 25.24 -36.16
C THR A 597 -51.48 25.35 -36.10
N THR A 598 -50.83 25.76 -37.19
CA THR A 598 -49.44 26.29 -37.31
C THR A 598 -49.49 27.84 -37.53
N PRO A 599 -48.47 28.62 -38.01
CA PRO A 599 -47.03 28.40 -38.26
C PRO A 599 -46.06 29.48 -37.61
N PRO A 600 -45.25 30.36 -38.28
CA PRO A 600 -43.77 30.22 -38.27
C PRO A 600 -42.88 31.50 -38.15
N SER A 601 -41.55 31.27 -38.22
CA SER A 601 -40.51 32.04 -38.96
C SER A 601 -39.82 33.32 -38.44
N GLU A 602 -38.57 33.45 -38.92
CA GLU A 602 -37.83 34.64 -39.40
C GLU A 602 -37.09 35.66 -38.51
N ALA A 603 -35.84 35.91 -38.98
CA ALA A 603 -35.10 37.18 -39.08
C ALA A 603 -34.38 37.81 -37.86
N ALA A 604 -33.18 38.32 -38.17
CA ALA A 604 -32.40 39.34 -37.44
C ALA A 604 -32.80 40.76 -37.99
N PRO A 605 -32.37 41.93 -37.46
CA PRO A 605 -31.01 42.21 -36.95
C PRO A 605 -30.89 43.23 -35.77
N ASP A 606 -29.63 43.57 -35.45
CA ASP A 606 -29.11 44.80 -34.80
C ASP A 606 -29.49 46.07 -35.64
N PRO A 607 -29.27 47.37 -35.25
CA PRO A 607 -28.43 47.87 -34.15
C PRO A 607 -28.88 49.16 -33.38
N THR A 608 -28.15 49.53 -32.31
CA THR A 608 -28.02 50.90 -31.69
C THR A 608 -29.31 51.56 -31.13
N ASN A 609 -29.30 52.50 -30.16
CA ASN A 609 -28.30 53.50 -29.75
C ASN A 609 -28.55 54.04 -28.30
N ASP A 610 -27.74 55.04 -27.91
CA ASP A 610 -28.02 56.14 -26.96
C ASP A 610 -27.92 55.97 -25.41
N GLN A 611 -26.93 56.69 -24.87
CA GLN A 611 -26.80 57.32 -23.55
C GLN A 611 -27.71 58.60 -23.45
N PRO A 612 -27.83 59.41 -22.36
CA PRO A 612 -26.79 59.71 -21.35
C PRO A 612 -27.19 60.13 -19.89
N SER A 613 -26.13 60.40 -19.10
CA SER A 613 -26.02 61.31 -17.92
C SER A 613 -26.83 60.97 -16.64
N THR A 614 -26.50 61.47 -15.44
CA THR A 614 -25.54 62.49 -14.91
C THR A 614 -24.75 61.92 -13.70
N GLN A 615 -23.44 62.18 -13.51
CA GLN A 615 -22.79 63.25 -12.68
C GLN A 615 -23.09 63.20 -11.15
N LEU A 616 -22.19 63.54 -10.19
CA LEU A 616 -20.91 64.31 -10.24
C LEU A 616 -19.98 64.00 -9.01
N ASP A 617 -18.64 64.01 -9.19
CA ASP A 617 -17.52 64.51 -8.33
C ASP A 617 -17.42 64.20 -6.79
N THR A 618 -16.37 64.50 -5.98
CA THR A 618 -15.01 65.16 -6.02
C THR A 618 -14.20 64.64 -4.78
N THR A 619 -12.86 64.61 -4.61
CA THR A 619 -11.66 64.81 -5.46
C THR A 619 -10.37 64.17 -4.84
N THR A 620 -9.33 64.08 -5.67
CA THR A 620 -7.86 63.88 -5.47
C THR A 620 -7.13 64.41 -4.21
N LEU A 621 -6.07 63.69 -3.75
CA LEU A 621 -4.63 64.10 -3.86
C LEU A 621 -3.64 63.12 -3.16
N ASP A 622 -2.38 63.11 -3.62
CA ASP A 622 -1.16 62.47 -3.08
C ASP A 622 -0.10 63.61 -2.94
N PRO A 623 0.83 63.71 -1.94
CA PRO A 623 1.88 62.70 -1.69
C PRO A 623 2.48 62.55 -0.26
N GLY A 624 3.13 61.40 -0.01
CA GLY A 624 4.53 61.34 0.49
C GLY A 624 4.89 61.42 2.01
N ARG A 625 5.37 60.27 2.54
CA ARG A 625 6.62 60.10 3.36
C ARG A 625 6.76 60.79 4.75
N ALA A 626 6.69 60.00 5.86
CA ALA A 626 7.61 60.08 7.04
C ALA A 626 7.31 59.05 8.17
N ILE A 627 8.30 58.82 9.04
CA ILE A 627 8.35 58.02 10.30
C ILE A 627 8.72 59.03 11.42
N PRO A 628 8.18 59.03 12.68
CA PRO A 628 8.23 57.98 13.72
C PRO A 628 6.87 57.76 14.46
N GLY A 629 6.68 56.96 15.52
CA GLY A 629 7.21 57.00 16.91
C GLY A 629 6.54 58.10 17.77
N SER A 630 6.29 57.96 19.08
CA SER A 630 6.67 56.92 20.06
C SER A 630 5.96 57.12 21.42
N GLU A 631 5.61 56.03 22.12
CA GLU A 631 5.41 55.96 23.61
C GLU A 631 4.27 56.88 24.19
N ILE A 632 3.89 56.95 25.48
CA ILE A 632 4.42 56.53 26.81
C ILE A 632 3.28 55.92 27.68
N HIS A 633 3.67 55.19 28.75
CA HIS A 633 3.00 54.76 30.00
C HIS A 633 1.60 55.35 30.41
N ASP A 634 0.79 54.71 31.29
CA ASP A 634 1.23 54.10 32.56
C ASP A 634 0.33 53.02 33.24
N MET A 635 0.89 52.45 34.31
CA MET A 635 0.41 51.60 35.42
C MET A 635 -1.05 51.83 35.93
N ASN A 636 -1.72 50.93 36.68
CA ASN A 636 -1.24 49.71 37.39
C ASN A 636 -2.34 48.65 37.72
N LEU A 637 -1.88 47.40 37.90
CA LEU A 637 -2.30 46.33 38.86
C LEU A 637 -3.77 45.88 39.13
N GLN A 638 -3.87 44.54 39.25
CA GLN A 638 -4.73 43.68 40.11
C GLN A 638 -6.14 43.20 39.66
N HIS A 639 -6.12 41.92 39.23
CA HIS A 639 -7.08 40.83 39.51
C HIS A 639 -8.58 41.12 39.69
N SER A 640 -9.38 40.56 38.77
CA SER A 640 -10.54 39.73 39.13
C SER A 640 -10.67 38.55 38.15
N SER A 641 -11.37 37.48 38.55
CA SER A 641 -11.40 36.20 37.83
C SER A 641 -12.70 35.96 37.07
N GLY A 642 -12.58 35.59 35.80
CA GLY A 642 -13.63 35.07 34.93
C GLY A 642 -13.01 34.73 33.55
N GLY A 643 -13.52 33.81 32.77
CA GLY A 643 -14.72 32.98 32.93
C GLY A 643 -15.28 32.68 31.54
N LEU A 644 -15.20 31.43 31.08
CA LEU A 644 -15.66 31.02 29.74
C LEU A 644 -16.71 29.91 29.85
N LEU A 645 -17.70 29.98 28.96
CA LEU A 645 -18.97 29.27 29.07
C LEU A 645 -18.92 27.86 28.46
N PRO A 646 -19.75 26.92 28.96
CA PRO A 646 -19.78 25.54 28.48
C PRO A 646 -20.52 25.39 27.14
N PHE A 647 -20.10 24.43 26.33
CA PHE A 647 -20.91 23.92 25.22
C PHE A 647 -21.95 22.92 25.72
N ASN A 648 -23.16 23.00 25.17
CA ASN A 648 -24.35 22.35 25.68
C ASN A 648 -24.74 21.14 24.82
N TYR A 649 -24.98 19.98 25.45
CA TYR A 649 -25.60 18.81 24.82
C TYR A 649 -26.89 18.44 25.57
N GLY A 650 -27.97 18.27 24.83
CA GLY A 650 -29.29 17.91 25.36
C GLY A 650 -29.37 16.48 25.91
N PRO A 651 -30.43 16.16 26.68
CA PRO A 651 -30.48 14.95 27.50
C PRO A 651 -30.78 13.68 26.71
N ILE A 652 -30.19 12.58 27.16
CA ILE A 652 -30.60 11.19 26.90
C ILE A 652 -30.74 10.51 28.27
N ASP A 653 -31.67 9.57 28.38
CA ASP A 653 -32.26 9.13 29.65
C ASP A 653 -31.30 8.58 30.72
N ALA A 654 -31.75 8.71 31.97
CA ALA A 654 -31.00 8.35 33.15
C ALA A 654 -31.19 6.88 33.53
N ASP A 655 -30.08 6.14 33.57
CA ASP A 655 -29.84 5.14 34.60
C ASP A 655 -28.32 4.93 34.76
N TRP A 656 -27.85 4.68 35.99
CA TRP A 656 -26.41 4.56 36.37
C TRP A 656 -25.54 5.81 36.15
N VAL A 657 -25.80 6.87 36.93
CA VAL A 657 -24.82 7.96 37.16
C VAL A 657 -23.65 7.44 38.02
N TRP A 658 -22.42 7.69 37.60
CA TRP A 658 -21.23 7.53 38.44
C TRP A 658 -21.06 8.77 39.32
N ASP A 659 -21.36 8.68 40.61
CA ASP A 659 -21.09 9.76 41.57
C ASP A 659 -19.70 9.56 42.24
N ALA A 660 -18.73 10.35 41.78
CA ALA A 660 -17.36 10.33 42.28
C ALA A 660 -17.21 10.81 43.74
N SER A 661 -18.25 11.39 44.36
CA SER A 661 -18.23 11.78 45.78
C SER A 661 -18.39 10.60 46.74
N SER A 662 -18.89 9.46 46.26
CA SER A 662 -19.32 8.31 47.09
C SER A 662 -18.19 7.46 47.70
N VAL A 663 -16.92 7.70 47.34
CA VAL A 663 -15.76 6.91 47.82
C VAL A 663 -15.08 7.53 49.05
N LEU A 664 -15.37 8.79 49.38
CA LEU A 664 -14.70 9.55 50.46
C LEU A 664 -15.48 9.60 51.78
N GLN A 665 -16.09 8.49 52.22
CA GLN A 665 -16.67 8.41 53.57
C GLN A 665 -16.83 6.99 54.15
N ILE A 666 -15.71 6.33 54.49
CA ILE A 666 -15.70 5.19 55.44
C ILE A 666 -14.60 5.40 56.49
N ASP A 667 -14.82 6.37 57.38
CA ASP A 667 -14.18 6.38 58.71
C ASP A 667 -15.06 5.56 59.65
N GLY A 668 -14.65 4.33 59.98
CA GLY A 668 -15.47 3.42 60.78
C GLY A 668 -14.80 2.08 61.09
N GLN A 669 -14.54 1.82 62.37
CA GLN A 669 -13.93 0.57 62.84
C GLN A 669 -14.87 -0.63 62.61
N VAL A 670 -14.43 -1.62 61.82
CA VAL A 670 -15.03 -2.96 61.80
C VAL A 670 -13.92 -4.01 61.84
N SER A 671 -13.78 -4.70 62.97
CA SER A 671 -12.92 -5.89 63.06
C SER A 671 -13.75 -7.15 62.94
N PHE A 672 -13.38 -8.08 62.06
CA PHE A 672 -13.86 -9.46 62.14
C PHE A 672 -12.72 -10.45 61.91
N ARG A 673 -12.55 -11.37 62.87
CA ARG A 673 -11.81 -12.61 62.67
C ARG A 673 -12.72 -13.63 62.00
N ALA A 674 -12.23 -14.27 60.95
CA ALA A 674 -12.69 -15.59 60.52
C ALA A 674 -11.46 -16.36 60.03
N SER A 675 -11.29 -17.60 60.47
CA SER A 675 -10.10 -18.42 60.19
C SER A 675 -10.51 -19.85 59.90
N LEU A 676 -10.19 -20.32 58.69
CA LEU A 676 -10.41 -21.69 58.21
C LEU A 676 -9.13 -22.20 57.50
N PRO A 677 -8.94 -23.52 57.36
CA PRO A 677 -7.61 -24.12 57.39
C PRO A 677 -6.88 -24.15 56.03
N PRO A 678 -5.54 -24.30 56.05
CA PRO A 678 -4.76 -24.54 54.83
C PRO A 678 -5.01 -25.96 54.28
N LEU A 679 -5.12 -26.06 52.95
CA LEU A 679 -4.95 -27.32 52.22
C LEU A 679 -3.57 -27.30 51.56
N GLY A 680 -2.76 -28.31 51.86
CA GLY A 680 -1.38 -28.39 51.41
C GLY A 680 -1.23 -28.76 49.94
N LEU A 681 -0.18 -28.24 49.33
CA LEU A 681 0.41 -28.79 48.10
C LEU A 681 1.24 -30.02 48.48
N ASP A 682 1.02 -31.17 47.83
CA ASP A 682 2.05 -32.22 47.70
C ASP A 682 1.66 -33.30 46.65
N GLU A 683 2.66 -34.13 46.27
CA GLU A 683 2.57 -35.36 45.47
C GLU A 683 2.10 -35.30 43.99
N ILE A 684 2.98 -34.75 43.14
CA ILE A 684 3.68 -35.46 42.04
C ILE A 684 2.99 -36.71 41.41
N PHE A 685 2.84 -36.71 40.07
CA PHE A 685 2.39 -37.83 39.23
C PHE A 685 3.20 -39.15 39.39
N PRO A 686 2.53 -40.31 39.25
CA PRO A 686 3.04 -41.35 38.34
C PRO A 686 1.99 -42.00 37.42
N HIS A 687 2.46 -42.68 36.37
CA HIS A 687 1.66 -43.31 35.30
C HIS A 687 0.85 -44.55 35.73
N GLN A 688 -0.30 -44.81 35.08
CA GLN A 688 -0.51 -46.04 34.30
C GLN A 688 -1.75 -45.99 33.35
N ASN A 689 -1.97 -47.07 32.61
CA ASN A 689 -2.81 -47.15 31.39
C ASN A 689 -4.27 -47.59 31.63
N LEU A 690 -5.16 -47.16 30.73
CA LEU A 690 -6.37 -47.86 30.22
C LEU A 690 -7.36 -48.46 31.25
N GLN A 691 -8.54 -47.83 31.41
CA GLN A 691 -9.76 -48.25 30.66
C GLN A 691 -10.97 -47.34 30.90
N GLU A 692 -12.06 -47.61 30.16
CA GLU A 692 -13.29 -46.83 30.11
C GLU A 692 -14.06 -46.77 31.45
N ASN A 693 -14.63 -45.60 31.76
CA ASN A 693 -16.08 -45.50 31.91
C ASN A 693 -16.58 -44.06 31.75
N SER A 694 -17.70 -43.91 31.06
CA SER A 694 -18.33 -42.62 30.78
C SER A 694 -19.39 -42.27 31.82
N VAL A 695 -19.33 -41.06 32.38
CA VAL A 695 -20.54 -40.34 32.83
C VAL A 695 -20.46 -38.93 32.25
N ALA A 696 -21.14 -38.70 31.13
CA ALA A 696 -21.48 -37.35 30.72
C ALA A 696 -22.57 -36.85 31.66
N VAL A 697 -22.33 -35.74 32.36
CA VAL A 697 -23.39 -35.01 33.03
C VAL A 697 -24.01 -34.08 31.98
N GLU A 698 -25.07 -34.55 31.33
CA GLU A 698 -25.92 -33.74 30.48
C GLU A 698 -26.73 -32.78 31.36
N ASP A 699 -26.19 -31.59 31.61
CA ASP A 699 -26.95 -30.50 32.24
C ASP A 699 -27.67 -29.70 31.15
N GLU A 700 -28.85 -30.19 30.73
CA GLU A 700 -29.77 -29.48 29.82
C GLU A 700 -30.45 -28.28 30.53
N SER A 701 -29.66 -27.34 31.04
CA SER A 701 -30.13 -26.05 31.53
C SER A 701 -30.08 -24.99 30.41
N THR A 702 -31.20 -24.32 30.17
CA THR A 702 -31.46 -23.38 29.06
C THR A 702 -30.62 -22.10 29.07
N ASP A 703 -30.58 -21.44 27.90
CA ASP A 703 -30.18 -20.03 27.66
C ASP A 703 -28.68 -19.67 27.71
N ASP A 704 -27.90 -20.25 26.78
CA ASP A 704 -26.50 -19.86 26.48
C ASP A 704 -26.33 -19.32 25.04
N GLU A 705 -27.42 -19.21 24.24
CA GLU A 705 -27.40 -18.57 22.90
C GLU A 705 -27.46 -17.03 22.96
N GLU A 706 -28.09 -16.45 24.01
CA GLU A 706 -28.34 -14.99 24.10
C GLU A 706 -27.06 -14.14 24.19
N HIS A 707 -25.95 -14.70 24.66
CA HIS A 707 -24.65 -14.00 24.80
C HIS A 707 -23.68 -14.25 23.63
N SER A 708 -24.11 -14.95 22.58
CA SER A 708 -23.22 -15.48 21.53
C SER A 708 -22.47 -14.40 20.75
N GLU A 709 -23.12 -13.35 20.26
CA GLU A 709 -22.48 -12.33 19.42
C GLU A 709 -21.39 -11.55 20.18
N VAL A 710 -21.69 -11.09 21.40
CA VAL A 710 -20.73 -10.40 22.28
C VAL A 710 -19.53 -11.31 22.60
N THR A 711 -19.81 -12.58 22.93
CA THR A 711 -18.76 -13.56 23.23
C THR A 711 -17.89 -13.85 22.01
N ASN A 712 -18.46 -13.92 20.80
CA ASN A 712 -17.73 -14.15 19.55
C ASN A 712 -16.89 -12.93 19.15
N GLN A 713 -17.44 -11.70 19.26
CA GLN A 713 -16.69 -10.46 19.06
C GLN A 713 -15.47 -10.41 19.99
N PHE A 714 -15.67 -10.75 21.26
CA PHE A 714 -14.62 -10.74 22.28
C PHE A 714 -13.57 -11.85 22.05
N SER A 715 -13.98 -13.02 21.56
CA SER A 715 -13.12 -14.17 21.25
C SER A 715 -12.37 -14.07 19.91
N SER A 716 -12.53 -12.97 19.17
CA SER A 716 -11.85 -12.76 17.88
C SER A 716 -10.33 -12.95 17.96
N ARG A 717 -9.74 -13.57 16.92
CA ARG A 717 -8.28 -13.67 16.74
C ARG A 717 -7.72 -12.60 15.80
N LEU A 718 -8.37 -12.42 14.65
CA LEU A 718 -7.92 -11.46 13.64
C LEU A 718 -8.40 -10.05 13.99
N GLY A 719 -7.57 -9.06 13.65
CA GLY A 719 -7.89 -7.65 13.83
C GLY A 719 -8.88 -7.10 12.81
N ASN A 720 -9.28 -5.85 13.02
CA ASN A 720 -10.12 -5.08 12.11
C ASN A 720 -9.40 -3.81 11.66
N LEU A 721 -9.82 -3.27 10.52
CA LEU A 721 -9.57 -1.87 10.18
C LEU A 721 -10.56 -1.01 10.97
N ILE A 722 -10.06 0.04 11.61
CA ILE A 722 -10.86 1.03 12.32
C ILE A 722 -10.57 2.40 11.72
N THR A 723 -11.60 3.16 11.37
CA THR A 723 -11.47 4.59 11.07
C THR A 723 -11.02 5.32 12.34
N THR A 724 -9.84 5.91 12.30
CA THR A 724 -9.28 6.70 13.39
C THR A 724 -9.83 8.12 13.40
N ASP A 725 -9.58 8.88 14.48
CA ASP A 725 -10.11 10.25 14.64
C ASP A 725 -9.67 11.24 13.52
N SER A 726 -8.65 10.90 12.72
CA SER A 726 -8.23 11.65 11.52
C SER A 726 -9.01 11.29 10.25
N GLY A 727 -9.89 10.29 10.28
CA GLY A 727 -10.58 9.74 9.10
C GLY A 727 -9.85 8.57 8.42
N ASP A 728 -8.58 8.31 8.75
CA ASP A 728 -7.82 7.20 8.16
C ASP A 728 -8.25 5.85 8.74
N MET A 729 -8.46 4.84 7.89
CA MET A 729 -8.54 3.45 8.36
C MET A 729 -7.16 2.95 8.81
N ARG A 730 -7.07 2.37 10.01
CA ARG A 730 -5.85 1.72 10.52
C ARG A 730 -6.15 0.35 11.11
N PHE A 731 -5.22 -0.59 10.92
CA PHE A 731 -5.32 -1.93 11.48
C PHE A 731 -4.96 -1.95 12.97
N TYR A 732 -5.83 -2.62 13.74
CA TYR A 732 -5.60 -3.01 15.14
C TYR A 732 -6.00 -4.48 15.29
N GLY A 733 -5.06 -5.32 15.74
CA GLY A 733 -5.28 -6.74 16.00
C GLY A 733 -6.23 -6.97 17.17
N ALA A 734 -6.80 -8.18 17.29
CA ALA A 734 -7.79 -8.48 18.32
C ALA A 734 -7.26 -8.33 19.76
N THR A 735 -5.96 -8.56 19.98
CA THR A 735 -5.27 -8.27 21.25
C THR A 735 -5.32 -6.80 21.63
N SER A 736 -5.39 -5.87 20.67
CA SER A 736 -5.32 -4.44 20.92
C SER A 736 -6.54 -3.88 21.67
N ASN A 737 -7.64 -4.64 21.73
CA ASN A 737 -8.93 -4.27 22.33
C ASN A 737 -9.66 -3.10 21.66
N LEU A 738 -8.95 -2.14 21.06
CA LEU A 738 -9.51 -1.04 20.28
C LEU A 738 -10.42 -1.55 19.14
N SER A 739 -10.08 -2.72 18.57
CA SER A 739 -10.83 -3.42 17.51
C SER A 739 -12.25 -3.89 17.89
N LEU A 740 -12.68 -3.69 19.14
CA LEU A 740 -14.04 -3.97 19.62
C LEU A 740 -15.03 -2.82 19.37
N VAL A 741 -14.58 -1.67 18.88
CA VAL A 741 -15.43 -0.50 18.58
C VAL A 741 -15.75 -0.44 17.08
N SER A 742 -17.05 -0.54 16.74
CA SER A 742 -17.55 -0.20 15.40
C SER A 742 -17.41 1.30 15.15
N SER A 743 -17.05 1.68 13.92
CA SER A 743 -16.90 3.09 13.52
C SER A 743 -18.24 3.75 13.19
N ASP A 744 -19.09 3.93 14.21
CA ASP A 744 -20.28 4.78 14.14
C ASP A 744 -19.94 6.27 14.38
N ALA A 745 -18.64 6.61 14.40
CA ALA A 745 -18.15 7.97 14.55
C ALA A 745 -18.27 8.71 13.21
N THR A 746 -19.21 9.66 13.13
CA THR A 746 -19.08 10.74 12.16
C THR A 746 -17.72 11.43 12.36
N PRO A 747 -16.98 11.77 11.28
CA PRO A 747 -15.74 12.52 11.42
C PRO A 747 -16.01 13.83 12.15
N LYS A 748 -15.52 13.96 13.38
CA LYS A 748 -15.44 15.26 14.03
C LYS A 748 -14.47 16.08 13.19
N GLU A 749 -14.85 17.31 12.82
CA GLU A 749 -13.99 18.22 12.09
C GLU A 749 -12.71 18.46 12.90
N PHE A 750 -11.66 17.72 12.57
CA PHE A 750 -10.37 17.90 13.20
C PHE A 750 -9.79 19.20 12.67
N ASN A 751 -10.00 20.26 13.45
CA ASN A 751 -9.19 21.46 13.41
C ASN A 751 -7.76 21.08 13.84
N SER A 752 -7.05 20.32 12.99
CA SER A 752 -5.62 20.10 13.10
C SER A 752 -4.95 21.43 12.78
N VAL A 753 -4.81 22.28 13.79
CA VAL A 753 -4.19 23.60 13.68
C VAL A 753 -2.67 23.46 13.54
N VAL A 754 -2.24 22.80 12.45
CA VAL A 754 -1.00 23.16 11.76
C VAL A 754 -1.25 24.54 11.14
N LYS A 755 -1.31 25.56 12.00
CA LYS A 755 -1.34 26.97 11.61
C LYS A 755 -0.18 27.18 10.65
N PRO A 756 -0.39 27.65 9.41
CA PRO A 756 0.71 27.96 8.50
C PRO A 756 1.57 29.06 9.11
N CYS A 757 2.63 28.69 9.81
CA CYS A 757 3.46 29.63 10.56
C CYS A 757 4.35 30.38 9.56
N PRO A 758 4.17 31.69 9.31
CA PRO A 758 4.70 32.32 8.10
C PRO A 758 6.23 32.55 8.06
N ARG A 759 6.99 31.99 9.01
CA ARG A 759 8.44 32.22 9.17
C ARG A 759 9.15 30.94 9.62
N GLN A 760 10.27 30.63 8.97
CA GLN A 760 11.13 29.48 9.31
C GLN A 760 11.63 29.56 10.76
N GLN A 761 12.00 30.75 11.23
CA GLN A 761 12.46 30.98 12.60
C GLN A 761 11.48 30.40 13.63
N SER A 762 10.19 30.72 13.52
CA SER A 762 9.15 30.23 14.44
C SER A 762 8.90 28.72 14.38
N ARG A 763 9.40 28.01 13.36
CA ARG A 763 9.46 26.52 13.37
C ARG A 763 10.69 26.03 14.13
N LEU A 764 11.85 26.69 14.00
CA LEU A 764 13.05 26.37 14.76
C LEU A 764 12.86 26.65 16.27
N ASP A 765 12.22 27.77 16.61
CA ASP A 765 11.88 28.15 17.97
C ASP A 765 10.93 27.11 18.61
N ALA A 766 9.93 26.64 17.85
CA ALA A 766 8.98 25.60 18.29
C ALA A 766 9.57 24.19 18.36
N LEU A 767 10.69 23.92 17.67
CA LEU A 767 11.48 22.68 17.81
C LEU A 767 12.48 22.74 18.97
N GLY A 768 12.65 23.90 19.61
CA GLY A 768 13.46 24.05 20.84
C GLY A 768 14.97 23.87 20.67
N ILE A 769 15.48 23.71 19.44
CA ILE A 769 16.88 23.35 19.15
C ILE A 769 17.85 24.41 19.70
N GLY A 770 17.51 25.71 19.55
CA GLY A 770 18.31 26.82 20.08
C GLY A 770 17.97 27.23 21.52
N HIS A 771 17.07 26.53 22.21
CA HIS A 771 16.63 26.89 23.56
C HIS A 771 17.59 26.30 24.61
N VAL A 772 18.18 27.14 25.45
CA VAL A 772 19.00 26.67 26.58
C VAL A 772 18.08 26.07 27.64
N VAL A 773 18.45 24.90 28.16
CA VAL A 773 17.75 24.23 29.27
C VAL A 773 18.72 24.22 30.46
N GLY A 774 18.24 24.56 31.66
CA GLY A 774 19.08 24.55 32.86
C GLY A 774 19.32 23.11 33.36
N ASP A 775 20.58 22.78 33.68
CA ASP A 775 21.00 21.42 34.03
C ASP A 775 20.24 20.83 35.22
N ASP A 776 19.86 21.65 36.21
CA ASP A 776 18.99 21.27 37.33
C ASP A 776 17.67 20.63 36.87
N LEU A 777 17.06 21.17 35.80
CA LEU A 777 15.82 20.64 35.25
C LEU A 777 16.08 19.37 34.45
N THR A 778 17.11 19.37 33.60
CA THR A 778 17.55 18.19 32.85
C THR A 778 17.78 17.00 33.78
N GLN A 779 18.55 17.20 34.86
CA GLN A 779 18.83 16.18 35.87
C GLN A 779 17.57 15.74 36.62
N HIS A 780 16.67 16.68 36.97
CA HIS A 780 15.42 16.33 37.64
C HIS A 780 14.55 15.39 36.78
N LEU A 781 14.48 15.63 35.47
CA LEU A 781 13.71 14.78 34.56
C LEU A 781 14.39 13.44 34.27
N ILE A 782 15.72 13.41 34.13
CA ILE A 782 16.49 12.16 34.00
C ILE A 782 16.33 11.29 35.26
N ASN A 783 16.36 11.88 36.46
CA ASN A 783 16.09 11.16 37.71
C ASN A 783 14.66 10.62 37.79
N LEU A 784 13.65 11.33 37.25
CA LEU A 784 12.28 10.83 37.14
C LEU A 784 12.16 9.65 36.15
N TYR A 785 12.87 9.71 35.03
CA TYR A 785 12.94 8.62 34.05
C TYR A 785 13.53 7.34 34.67
N PHE A 786 14.71 7.42 35.31
CA PHE A 786 15.36 6.27 35.94
C PHE A 786 14.61 5.72 37.17
N ALA A 787 13.81 6.53 37.86
CA ALA A 787 13.01 6.04 38.98
C ALA A 787 11.73 5.30 38.53
N TRP A 788 11.05 5.80 37.49
CA TRP A 788 9.65 5.41 37.21
C TRP A 788 9.39 4.83 35.81
N HIS A 789 10.28 5.04 34.84
CA HIS A 789 10.12 4.48 33.50
C HIS A 789 11.09 3.33 33.21
N ASP A 790 12.40 3.60 33.34
CA ASP A 790 13.43 2.61 32.97
C ASP A 790 13.27 1.27 33.70
N PRO A 791 12.94 1.19 35.00
CA PRO A 791 12.91 -0.09 35.70
C PRO A 791 11.93 -1.15 35.16
N SER A 792 10.99 -0.78 34.29
CA SER A 792 10.03 -1.70 33.64
C SER A 792 10.37 -2.07 32.18
N LEU A 793 11.47 -1.56 31.63
CA LEU A 793 11.96 -1.83 30.25
C LEU A 793 13.48 -1.99 30.14
N HIS A 794 14.22 -1.37 31.06
CA HIS A 794 15.67 -1.28 31.19
C HIS A 794 16.39 -0.97 29.89
N VAL A 795 16.09 0.20 29.32
CA VAL A 795 16.63 0.65 28.03
C VAL A 795 18.06 1.18 28.17
N VAL A 796 18.32 1.90 29.27
CA VAL A 796 19.58 2.61 29.52
C VAL A 796 20.19 2.11 30.83
N ASP A 797 21.39 1.54 30.78
CA ASP A 797 22.14 1.38 32.03
C ASP A 797 22.57 2.76 32.55
N ARG A 798 22.20 3.03 33.81
CA ARG A 798 22.42 4.33 34.44
C ARG A 798 23.90 4.61 34.66
N VAL A 799 24.70 3.61 35.06
CA VAL A 799 26.12 3.83 35.37
C VAL A 799 26.88 4.19 34.08
N SER A 800 26.65 3.42 33.02
CA SER A 800 27.18 3.63 31.68
C SER A 800 26.81 5.01 31.11
N PHE A 801 25.55 5.42 31.23
CA PHE A 801 25.09 6.73 30.76
C PHE A 801 25.71 7.89 31.55
N GLU A 802 25.71 7.82 32.89
CA GLU A 802 26.26 8.90 33.73
C GLU A 802 27.77 9.03 33.55
N HIS A 803 28.50 7.92 33.35
CA HIS A 803 29.93 7.91 32.98
C HIS A 803 30.16 8.58 31.62
N ALA A 804 29.50 8.11 30.56
CA ALA A 804 29.65 8.65 29.22
C ALA A 804 29.29 10.14 29.13
N ARG A 805 28.28 10.58 29.90
CA ARG A 805 27.91 11.99 30.04
C ARG A 805 28.99 12.81 30.74
N ALA A 806 29.61 12.29 31.80
CA ALA A 806 30.70 12.99 32.50
C ALA A 806 31.92 13.18 31.58
N GLU A 807 32.35 12.14 30.86
CA GLU A 807 33.45 12.23 29.89
C GLU A 807 33.15 13.22 28.74
N HIS A 808 31.89 13.29 28.31
CA HIS A 808 31.46 14.28 27.32
C HIS A 808 31.55 15.72 27.86
N HIS A 809 31.05 15.99 29.08
CA HIS A 809 31.10 17.33 29.67
C HIS A 809 32.52 17.78 30.06
N GLU A 810 33.37 16.88 30.57
CA GLU A 810 34.72 17.22 31.02
C GLU A 810 35.73 17.32 29.86
N ASN A 811 35.67 16.39 28.90
CA ASN A 811 36.70 16.21 27.88
C ASN A 811 36.21 16.45 26.45
N GLY A 812 34.91 16.73 26.23
CA GLY A 812 34.32 16.85 24.90
C GLY A 812 34.37 15.54 24.09
N THR A 813 34.51 14.40 24.76
CA THR A 813 34.69 13.09 24.13
C THR A 813 33.36 12.61 23.54
N ASP A 814 33.39 12.09 22.31
CA ASP A 814 32.20 11.46 21.71
C ASP A 814 32.10 9.99 22.11
N SER A 815 30.89 9.53 22.41
CA SER A 815 30.63 8.20 22.99
C SER A 815 29.45 7.53 22.30
N SER A 816 29.47 6.19 22.22
CA SER A 816 28.35 5.40 21.71
C SER A 816 27.14 5.40 22.66
N LEU A 817 27.35 5.69 23.95
CA LEU A 817 26.38 5.54 25.04
C LEU A 817 25.73 6.86 25.48
N TYR A 818 26.08 7.98 24.84
CA TYR A 818 25.57 9.31 25.16
C TYR A 818 25.19 10.09 23.89
N SER A 819 24.04 10.75 23.89
CA SER A 819 23.73 11.81 22.92
C SER A 819 22.68 12.80 23.43
N GLU A 820 22.62 13.98 22.79
CA GLU A 820 21.54 14.94 23.00
C GLU A 820 20.17 14.33 22.66
N VAL A 821 20.08 13.45 21.65
CA VAL A 821 18.82 12.76 21.29
C VAL A 821 18.30 11.98 22.50
N LEU A 822 19.20 11.27 23.20
CA LEU A 822 18.92 10.43 24.36
C LEU A 822 18.51 11.25 25.58
N ILE A 823 19.22 12.34 25.91
CA ILE A 823 18.81 13.26 26.97
C ILE A 823 17.39 13.75 26.70
N ASN A 824 17.13 14.26 25.49
CA ASN A 824 15.83 14.83 25.16
C ASN A 824 14.73 13.75 25.14
N ALA A 825 15.04 12.49 24.79
CA ALA A 825 14.10 11.37 24.90
C ALA A 825 13.77 11.03 26.37
N MET A 826 14.78 10.91 27.24
CA MET A 826 14.58 10.68 28.68
C MET A 826 13.83 11.82 29.35
N CYS A 827 14.17 13.08 29.04
CA CYS A 827 13.48 14.26 29.56
C CYS A 827 12.01 14.34 29.10
N ALA A 828 11.69 13.91 27.87
CA ALA A 828 10.32 13.87 27.38
C ALA A 828 9.42 12.96 28.22
N VAL A 829 9.91 11.76 28.58
CA VAL A 829 9.21 10.81 29.45
C VAL A 829 9.24 11.26 30.91
N GLY A 830 10.40 11.72 31.41
CA GLY A 830 10.57 12.24 32.77
C GLY A 830 9.64 13.42 33.08
N ALA A 831 9.35 14.28 32.10
CA ALA A 831 8.42 15.39 32.23
C ALA A 831 6.98 14.95 32.52
N GLY A 832 6.55 13.76 32.06
CA GLY A 832 5.23 13.21 32.39
C GLY A 832 5.07 12.91 33.89
N PHE A 833 6.17 12.63 34.58
CA PHE A 833 6.18 12.41 36.04
C PHE A 833 6.44 13.71 36.84
N GLY A 834 6.61 14.85 36.17
CA GLY A 834 6.82 16.15 36.78
C GLY A 834 5.51 16.79 37.24
N THR A 835 5.48 17.35 38.46
CA THR A 835 4.29 18.03 39.01
C THR A 835 4.39 19.56 38.95
N ARG A 836 5.39 20.10 38.24
CA ARG A 836 5.62 21.54 38.07
C ARG A 836 5.13 21.96 36.69
N ASN A 837 4.36 23.04 36.62
CA ASN A 837 4.10 23.72 35.35
C ASN A 837 5.31 24.60 35.01
N HIS A 838 5.71 24.62 33.74
CA HIS A 838 6.88 25.32 33.22
C HIS A 838 6.44 26.26 32.08
N PRO A 839 5.83 27.43 32.41
CA PRO A 839 5.22 28.32 31.43
C PRO A 839 6.22 29.05 30.52
N ASP A 840 7.51 28.99 30.85
CA ASP A 840 8.60 29.63 30.10
C ASP A 840 8.97 28.87 28.81
N TYR A 841 8.37 27.69 28.56
CA TYR A 841 8.65 26.83 27.42
C TYR A 841 7.55 26.93 26.35
N PRO A 842 7.88 26.82 25.04
CA PRO A 842 6.94 27.06 23.94
C PRO A 842 5.87 25.96 23.75
N ALA A 843 5.98 24.84 24.47
CA ALA A 843 5.07 23.70 24.45
C ALA A 843 5.07 23.01 25.83
N PRO A 844 4.08 22.16 26.15
CA PRO A 844 4.13 21.32 27.35
C PRO A 844 5.45 20.55 27.42
N LEU A 845 6.06 20.48 28.61
CA LEU A 845 7.48 20.16 28.77
C LEU A 845 7.90 18.83 28.10
N GLY A 846 7.08 17.78 28.22
CA GLY A 846 7.34 16.49 27.56
C GLY A 846 7.29 16.58 26.02
N GLU A 847 6.41 17.41 25.46
CA GLU A 847 6.31 17.60 24.01
C GLU A 847 7.41 18.50 23.46
N PHE A 848 7.86 19.51 24.21
CA PHE A 848 9.06 20.28 23.91
C PHE A 848 10.28 19.35 23.76
N PHE A 849 10.56 18.52 24.79
CA PHE A 849 11.68 17.59 24.77
C PHE A 849 11.53 16.51 23.69
N ALA A 850 10.33 15.95 23.49
CA ALA A 850 10.11 14.96 22.44
C ALA A 850 10.34 15.54 21.03
N ASN A 851 9.86 16.76 20.77
CA ASN A 851 10.01 17.41 19.47
C ASN A 851 11.47 17.79 19.19
N ARG A 852 12.21 18.25 20.20
CA ARG A 852 13.66 18.47 20.11
C ARG A 852 14.42 17.16 19.87
N SER A 853 14.12 16.11 20.62
CA SER A 853 14.74 14.78 20.44
C SER A 853 14.54 14.26 19.01
N LYS A 854 13.31 14.29 18.48
CA LYS A 854 13.02 13.86 17.10
C LYS A 854 13.70 14.71 16.02
N ALA A 855 13.88 16.01 16.25
CA ALA A 855 14.57 16.88 15.30
C ALA A 855 16.09 16.66 15.27
N LEU A 856 16.67 16.17 16.38
CA LEU A 856 18.07 15.77 16.47
C LEU A 856 18.28 14.33 15.96
N LEU A 857 17.31 13.44 16.20
CA LEU A 857 17.28 12.06 15.69
C LEU A 857 17.37 12.00 14.16
N ASP A 858 16.73 12.93 13.46
CA ASP A 858 16.76 13.08 11.99
C ASP A 858 18.19 13.33 11.45
N LEU A 859 19.09 13.85 12.30
CA LEU A 859 20.51 14.07 11.99
C LEU A 859 21.42 12.93 12.51
N GLU A 860 21.04 12.29 13.62
CA GLU A 860 21.81 11.21 14.25
C GLU A 860 21.61 9.85 13.56
N VAL A 861 20.49 9.66 12.86
CA VAL A 861 20.16 8.38 12.18
C VAL A 861 21.09 8.02 11.01
N ASP A 862 21.78 9.00 10.41
CA ASP A 862 22.82 8.74 9.40
C ASP A 862 24.07 8.08 10.00
N HIS A 863 24.33 8.30 11.30
CA HIS A 863 25.50 7.80 12.04
C HIS A 863 25.07 7.24 13.41
N PRO A 864 24.28 6.15 13.44
CA PRO A 864 23.56 5.70 14.62
C PRO A 864 24.49 5.19 15.74
N LYS A 865 24.11 5.53 16.97
CA LYS A 865 24.78 5.16 18.23
C LYS A 865 23.88 4.26 19.07
N VAL A 866 24.45 3.64 20.12
CA VAL A 866 23.63 2.91 21.12
C VAL A 866 22.64 3.88 21.77
N ALA A 867 23.06 5.12 22.03
CA ALA A 867 22.19 6.22 22.45
C ALA A 867 21.02 6.50 21.49
N THR A 868 21.20 6.35 20.18
CA THR A 868 20.14 6.54 19.17
C THR A 868 19.13 5.40 19.21
N VAL A 869 19.60 4.16 19.38
CA VAL A 869 18.76 2.97 19.57
C VAL A 869 17.93 3.10 20.85
N GLN A 870 18.56 3.49 21.97
CA GLN A 870 17.90 3.77 23.25
C GLN A 870 16.86 4.88 23.10
N SER A 871 17.20 5.98 22.43
CA SER A 871 16.30 7.11 22.17
C SER A 871 15.02 6.69 21.47
N LEU A 872 15.12 5.85 20.42
CA LEU A 872 13.97 5.34 19.69
C LEU A 872 13.06 4.46 20.56
N ALA A 873 13.61 3.59 21.41
CA ALA A 873 12.83 2.79 22.35
C ALA A 873 12.10 3.63 23.41
N ILE A 874 12.71 4.74 23.87
CA ILE A 874 12.09 5.68 24.82
C ILE A 874 11.01 6.54 24.13
N LEU A 875 11.31 7.09 22.96
CA LEU A 875 10.36 7.87 22.15
C LEU A 875 9.16 7.02 21.68
N SER A 876 9.37 5.73 21.44
CA SER A 876 8.30 4.76 21.15
C SER A 876 7.23 4.78 22.26
N SER A 877 7.66 4.65 23.51
CA SER A 877 6.78 4.71 24.68
C SER A 877 6.14 6.09 24.88
N TYR A 878 6.88 7.17 24.63
CA TYR A 878 6.33 8.53 24.70
C TYR A 878 5.22 8.77 23.68
N GLU A 879 5.45 8.47 22.40
CA GLU A 879 4.47 8.73 21.34
C GLU A 879 3.23 7.83 21.49
N ALA A 880 3.38 6.59 21.96
CA ALA A 880 2.26 5.72 22.30
C ALA A 880 1.42 6.25 23.49
N ALA A 881 2.06 6.86 24.51
CA ALA A 881 1.36 7.54 25.60
C ALA A 881 0.50 8.72 25.08
N GLN A 882 1.02 9.46 24.10
CA GLN A 882 0.40 10.62 23.46
C GLN A 882 -0.56 10.26 22.30
N THR A 883 -1.24 9.11 22.38
CA THR A 883 -2.17 8.53 21.38
C THR A 883 -1.64 8.35 19.95
N ARG A 884 -0.32 8.51 19.72
CA ARG A 884 0.31 8.44 18.40
C ARG A 884 0.83 7.03 18.12
N ASP A 885 -0.06 6.05 18.28
CA ASP A 885 0.26 4.60 18.35
C ASP A 885 1.12 4.10 17.18
N SER A 886 0.80 4.51 15.94
CA SER A 886 1.58 4.11 14.77
C SER A 886 3.00 4.66 14.78
N ARG A 887 3.25 5.85 15.35
CA ARG A 887 4.62 6.37 15.53
C ARG A 887 5.33 5.64 16.66
N GLY A 888 4.63 5.33 17.75
CA GLY A 888 5.16 4.49 18.83
C GLY A 888 5.69 3.15 18.32
N TRP A 889 4.87 2.43 17.55
CA TRP A 889 5.25 1.14 16.95
C TRP A 889 6.31 1.26 15.84
N LEU A 890 6.29 2.33 15.03
CA LEU A 890 7.37 2.58 14.07
C LEU A 890 8.71 2.80 14.78
N PHE A 891 8.73 3.53 15.89
CA PHE A 891 9.95 3.78 16.67
C PHE A 891 10.46 2.53 17.40
N SER A 892 9.61 1.60 17.87
CA SER A 892 10.09 0.30 18.38
C SER A 892 10.67 -0.56 17.27
N GLY A 893 9.99 -0.61 16.12
CA GLY A 893 10.49 -1.31 14.94
C GLY A 893 11.80 -0.71 14.42
N MET A 894 12.02 0.61 14.54
CA MET A 894 13.30 1.25 14.22
C MET A 894 14.38 0.91 15.25
N SER A 895 14.10 0.93 16.55
CA SER A 895 15.13 0.63 17.57
C SER A 895 15.64 -0.80 17.45
N ILE A 896 14.75 -1.80 17.30
CA ILE A 896 15.20 -3.20 17.14
C ILE A 896 15.97 -3.43 15.82
N ARG A 897 15.58 -2.78 14.71
CA ARG A 897 16.31 -2.90 13.43
C ARG A 897 17.69 -2.25 13.48
N LEU A 898 17.84 -1.09 14.12
CA LEU A 898 19.16 -0.48 14.34
C LEU A 898 20.00 -1.27 15.35
N ALA A 899 19.39 -1.89 16.37
CA ALA A 899 20.09 -2.82 17.27
C ALA A 899 20.61 -4.08 16.54
N LEU A 900 19.89 -4.55 15.52
CA LEU A 900 20.34 -5.63 14.64
C LEU A 900 21.49 -5.18 13.73
N ASP A 901 21.31 -4.07 13.01
CA ASP A 901 22.30 -3.47 12.10
C ASP A 901 23.64 -3.18 12.79
N MET A 902 23.61 -2.51 13.94
CA MET A 902 24.79 -2.21 14.77
C MET A 902 25.37 -3.44 15.51
N GLY A 903 24.80 -4.63 15.33
CA GLY A 903 25.32 -5.89 15.90
C GLY A 903 25.17 -6.04 17.42
N LEU A 904 24.21 -5.36 18.07
CA LEU A 904 24.00 -5.49 19.53
C LEU A 904 23.40 -6.87 19.91
N HIS A 905 22.85 -7.60 18.94
CA HIS A 905 22.33 -8.97 19.10
C HIS A 905 23.42 -10.05 19.21
N LEU A 906 24.70 -9.67 19.01
CA LEU A 906 25.85 -10.58 19.03
C LEU A 906 26.63 -10.49 20.34
N SER A 907 27.23 -11.59 20.79
CA SER A 907 28.04 -11.58 22.01
C SER A 907 29.30 -10.70 21.85
N ALA A 908 29.42 -9.71 22.73
CA ALA A 908 30.56 -8.80 22.78
C ALA A 908 31.82 -9.41 23.45
N ALA A 909 31.74 -10.60 24.05
CA ALA A 909 32.79 -11.16 24.91
C ALA A 909 34.18 -11.16 24.27
N SER A 910 34.31 -11.61 23.02
CA SER A 910 35.60 -11.64 22.31
C SER A 910 36.21 -10.26 22.03
N TYR A 911 35.39 -9.20 21.98
CA TYR A 911 35.84 -7.81 21.82
C TYR A 911 36.27 -7.19 23.16
N VAL A 912 35.74 -7.69 24.28
CA VAL A 912 36.21 -7.34 25.63
C VAL A 912 37.53 -8.05 25.93
N GLU A 913 37.61 -9.36 25.68
CA GLU A 913 38.84 -10.16 25.88
C GLU A 913 40.04 -9.63 25.10
N ASN A 914 39.83 -9.06 23.91
CA ASN A 914 40.89 -8.49 23.07
C ASN A 914 41.13 -6.98 23.31
N GLY A 915 40.36 -6.33 24.20
CA GLY A 915 40.49 -4.92 24.55
C GLY A 915 39.95 -3.92 23.53
N SER A 916 39.18 -4.35 22.53
CA SER A 916 38.53 -3.45 21.54
C SER A 916 37.22 -2.82 22.05
N MET A 917 36.67 -3.31 23.15
CA MET A 917 35.44 -2.82 23.78
C MET A 917 35.57 -2.90 25.30
N THR A 918 34.97 -1.96 26.03
CA THR A 918 34.94 -2.01 27.50
C THR A 918 33.84 -2.95 28.01
N GLU A 919 34.00 -3.51 29.20
CA GLU A 919 32.94 -4.28 29.89
C GLU A 919 31.66 -3.44 30.06
N LEU A 920 31.82 -2.14 30.32
CA LEU A 920 30.72 -1.17 30.46
C LEU A 920 29.94 -0.98 29.16
N GLU A 921 30.63 -0.79 28.02
CA GLU A 921 29.97 -0.71 26.71
C GLU A 921 29.34 -2.04 26.30
N ALA A 922 30.01 -3.17 26.55
CA ALA A 922 29.46 -4.50 26.29
C ALA A 922 28.17 -4.75 27.11
N HIS A 923 28.12 -4.31 28.37
CA HIS A 923 26.93 -4.36 29.22
C HIS A 923 25.82 -3.46 28.68
N ALA A 924 26.10 -2.19 28.41
CA ALA A 924 25.11 -1.25 27.87
C ALA A 924 24.52 -1.73 26.53
N ARG A 925 25.34 -2.29 25.62
CA ARG A 925 24.88 -2.89 24.36
C ARG A 925 23.95 -4.09 24.60
N LYS A 926 24.30 -4.98 25.54
CA LYS A 926 23.46 -6.12 25.97
C LYS A 926 22.11 -5.65 26.51
N VAL A 927 22.11 -4.71 27.43
CA VAL A 927 20.90 -4.12 28.05
C VAL A 927 20.00 -3.52 26.97
N THR A 928 20.55 -2.64 26.11
CA THR A 928 19.80 -1.98 25.04
C THR A 928 19.19 -2.95 24.02
N PHE A 929 19.89 -4.02 23.63
CA PHE A 929 19.31 -5.02 22.71
C PHE A 929 18.06 -5.67 23.29
N TRP A 930 18.15 -6.18 24.53
CA TRP A 930 17.04 -6.89 25.15
C TRP A 930 15.87 -5.97 25.49
N ALA A 931 16.13 -4.70 25.82
CA ALA A 931 15.10 -3.68 25.96
C ALA A 931 14.34 -3.42 24.66
N CYS A 932 15.05 -3.33 23.52
CA CYS A 932 14.40 -3.21 22.20
C CYS A 932 13.59 -4.46 21.85
N PHE A 933 14.13 -5.65 22.12
CA PHE A 933 13.45 -6.93 21.94
C PHE A 933 12.12 -7.01 22.70
N VAL A 934 12.11 -6.57 23.97
CA VAL A 934 10.89 -6.49 24.80
C VAL A 934 9.94 -5.41 24.27
N THR A 935 10.45 -4.22 23.97
CA THR A 935 9.65 -3.06 23.55
C THR A 935 8.91 -3.31 22.23
N ASP A 936 9.55 -3.95 21.25
CA ASP A 936 8.90 -4.25 19.96
C ASP A 936 7.82 -5.34 20.09
N ARG A 937 8.10 -6.41 20.85
CA ARG A 937 7.12 -7.47 21.15
C ARG A 937 5.93 -6.93 21.94
N MET A 938 6.18 -6.00 22.86
CA MET A 938 5.17 -5.29 23.63
C MET A 938 4.24 -4.47 22.72
N TRP A 939 4.76 -3.55 21.92
CA TRP A 939 3.90 -2.75 21.03
C TRP A 939 3.25 -3.57 19.92
N GLY A 940 3.93 -4.61 19.42
CA GLY A 940 3.36 -5.62 18.53
C GLY A 940 2.14 -6.31 19.14
N LEU A 941 2.24 -6.83 20.37
CA LEU A 941 1.08 -7.43 21.06
C LEU A 941 0.00 -6.39 21.42
N TYR A 942 0.38 -5.18 21.86
CA TYR A 942 -0.55 -4.13 22.31
C TYR A 942 -1.35 -3.48 21.17
N LEU A 943 -0.80 -3.45 19.95
CA LEU A 943 -1.51 -3.04 18.73
C LEU A 943 -2.02 -4.24 17.91
N GLY A 944 -1.65 -5.45 18.32
CA GLY A 944 -1.93 -6.70 17.60
C GLY A 944 -1.38 -6.67 16.17
N ARG A 945 -0.13 -6.24 16.01
CA ARG A 945 0.62 -6.18 14.75
C ARG A 945 1.77 -7.18 14.76
N PRO A 946 2.15 -7.76 13.61
CA PRO A 946 3.33 -8.60 13.51
C PRO A 946 4.61 -7.93 14.00
N PHE A 947 5.50 -8.74 14.55
CA PHE A 947 6.85 -8.42 15.02
C PHE A 947 7.78 -9.60 14.71
N ASP A 948 9.09 -9.36 14.61
CA ASP A 948 10.05 -10.40 14.23
C ASP A 948 10.21 -11.46 15.34
N ASN A 949 10.25 -12.72 14.94
CA ASN A 949 10.42 -13.89 15.79
C ASN A 949 11.64 -14.76 15.38
N SER A 950 12.58 -14.21 14.61
CA SER A 950 13.92 -14.79 14.45
C SER A 950 14.67 -14.77 15.78
N PHE A 951 14.94 -15.96 16.34
CA PHE A 951 15.77 -16.14 17.53
C PHE A 951 17.19 -16.65 17.18
N ASP A 952 17.33 -17.32 16.04
CA ASP A 952 18.51 -18.14 15.70
C ASP A 952 19.80 -17.34 15.46
N ALA A 953 19.68 -16.01 15.27
CA ALA A 953 20.82 -15.09 15.14
C ALA A 953 21.30 -14.50 16.48
N ILE A 954 20.50 -14.59 17.55
CA ILE A 954 20.81 -13.93 18.83
C ILE A 954 21.88 -14.75 19.55
N THR A 955 23.05 -14.14 19.76
CA THR A 955 24.16 -14.75 20.55
C THR A 955 24.56 -13.92 21.76
N VAL A 956 24.04 -12.69 21.92
CA VAL A 956 24.23 -11.91 23.14
C VAL A 956 23.48 -12.55 24.31
N GLU A 957 24.16 -12.68 25.44
CA GLU A 957 23.59 -13.24 26.68
C GLU A 957 22.49 -12.33 27.26
N LYS A 958 21.59 -12.90 28.06
CA LYS A 958 20.59 -12.11 28.80
C LYS A 958 21.28 -11.38 29.97
N PRO A 959 20.79 -10.20 30.40
CA PRO A 959 21.11 -9.66 31.71
C PRO A 959 20.75 -10.70 32.77
N HIS A 960 21.67 -10.99 33.67
CA HIS A 960 21.49 -11.88 34.81
C HIS A 960 22.44 -11.37 35.89
N PRO A 961 22.01 -11.27 37.17
CA PRO A 961 22.85 -10.71 38.23
C PRO A 961 24.21 -11.40 38.30
N SER A 962 25.26 -10.63 38.03
CA SER A 962 26.65 -11.02 38.30
C SER A 962 26.88 -11.06 39.80
N PHE A 963 27.63 -12.06 40.30
CA PHE A 963 27.90 -12.21 41.74
C PHE A 963 28.75 -11.08 42.35
N ASP A 964 29.39 -10.24 41.52
CA ASP A 964 30.30 -9.17 41.92
C ASP A 964 29.70 -7.74 41.89
N HIS A 965 28.41 -7.56 41.56
CA HIS A 965 27.79 -6.22 41.60
C HIS A 965 27.63 -5.70 43.04
N HIS A 966 27.75 -4.37 43.20
CA HIS A 966 27.93 -3.74 44.51
C HIS A 966 26.78 -4.00 45.51
N PRO A 967 27.05 -4.35 46.78
CA PRO A 967 26.05 -4.53 47.85
C PRO A 967 25.25 -3.28 48.28
N GLN A 968 25.13 -2.27 47.42
CA GLN A 968 24.48 -0.98 47.67
C GLN A 968 23.56 -0.54 46.54
N ASP A 969 23.41 -1.35 45.48
CA ASP A 969 22.47 -1.02 44.41
C ASP A 969 21.02 -1.14 44.91
N CYS A 970 20.35 0.01 45.02
CA CYS A 970 19.02 0.16 45.60
C CYS A 970 18.15 1.02 44.69
N TRP A 971 16.96 0.54 44.39
CA TRP A 971 15.94 1.36 43.76
C TRP A 971 15.46 2.44 44.74
N LEU A 972 15.45 3.70 44.28
CA LEU A 972 15.08 4.87 45.07
C LEU A 972 13.84 5.55 44.46
N ALA A 973 12.78 5.67 45.26
CA ALA A 973 11.58 6.42 44.90
C ALA A 973 11.89 7.93 44.76
N TYR A 974 12.16 8.40 43.54
CA TYR A 974 12.48 9.82 43.30
C TYR A 974 11.20 10.69 43.26
N ALA A 975 11.06 11.56 44.26
CA ALA A 975 9.92 12.44 44.47
C ALA A 975 10.35 13.90 44.71
N PRO A 976 9.50 14.91 44.40
CA PRO A 976 9.83 16.30 44.65
C PRO A 976 9.85 16.63 46.16
N VAL A 977 10.87 17.38 46.58
CA VAL A 977 11.27 17.72 47.98
C VAL A 977 10.16 18.34 48.88
N LYS A 978 8.95 18.58 48.38
CA LYS A 978 7.82 19.14 49.14
C LYS A 978 6.82 18.10 49.68
N SER A 979 6.84 16.85 49.22
CA SER A 979 6.06 15.77 49.82
C SER A 979 6.90 15.05 50.87
N GLY A 980 6.53 15.16 52.16
CA GLY A 980 7.28 14.62 53.30
C GLY A 980 7.26 13.09 53.46
N LEU A 981 7.16 12.33 52.37
CA LEU A 981 7.39 10.89 52.39
C LEU A 981 8.89 10.64 52.53
N SER A 982 9.26 9.72 53.43
CA SER A 982 10.61 9.19 53.49
C SER A 982 10.97 8.52 52.16
N SER A 983 12.20 8.72 51.69
CA SER A 983 12.72 8.05 50.49
C SER A 983 12.82 6.54 50.75
N THR A 984 11.78 5.80 50.35
CA THR A 984 11.75 4.35 50.47
C THR A 984 12.82 3.77 49.54
N SER A 985 13.84 3.18 50.15
CA SER A 985 14.93 2.48 49.47
C SER A 985 14.62 0.98 49.50
N LEU A 986 14.58 0.36 48.32
CA LEU A 986 14.34 -1.07 48.14
C LEU A 986 15.55 -1.69 47.42
N PRO A 987 15.89 -2.97 47.66
CA PRO A 987 16.98 -3.64 46.97
C PRO A 987 16.86 -3.54 45.44
N GLY A 988 17.94 -3.16 44.76
CA GLY A 988 18.02 -3.12 43.30
C GLY A 988 18.11 -4.54 42.75
N HIS A 989 17.08 -4.96 42.02
CA HIS A 989 17.02 -6.27 41.37
C HIS A 989 16.78 -6.13 39.85
N GLN A 990 17.36 -5.08 39.27
CA GLN A 990 17.02 -4.63 37.92
C GLN A 990 17.32 -5.68 36.84
N GLU A 991 18.55 -6.20 36.78
CA GLU A 991 18.91 -7.25 35.81
C GLU A 991 18.02 -8.50 35.96
N LEU A 992 17.70 -8.88 37.19
CA LEU A 992 16.86 -10.04 37.50
C LEU A 992 15.42 -9.84 37.04
N VAL A 993 14.84 -8.65 37.23
CA VAL A 993 13.50 -8.33 36.70
C VAL A 993 13.52 -8.27 35.18
N THR A 994 14.54 -7.65 34.58
CA THR A 994 14.73 -7.60 33.12
C THR A 994 14.84 -9.01 32.52
N GLU A 995 15.60 -9.91 33.12
CA GLU A 995 15.70 -11.32 32.71
C GLU A 995 14.33 -12.02 32.70
N ARG A 996 13.53 -11.83 33.78
CA ARG A 996 12.20 -12.45 33.88
C ARG A 996 11.21 -11.84 32.88
N TYR A 997 11.29 -10.54 32.60
CA TYR A 997 10.54 -9.89 31.50
C TYR A 997 10.91 -10.48 30.13
N ILE A 998 12.20 -10.60 29.80
CA ILE A 998 12.68 -11.20 28.53
C ILE A 998 12.10 -12.61 28.37
N ASN A 999 12.31 -13.46 29.38
CA ASN A 999 11.84 -14.85 29.38
C ASN A 999 10.30 -14.93 29.20
N LEU A 1000 9.55 -13.98 29.76
CA LEU A 1000 8.09 -13.92 29.64
C LEU A 1000 7.65 -13.51 28.21
N TYR A 1001 8.33 -12.53 27.60
CA TYR A 1001 8.06 -12.12 26.20
C TYR A 1001 8.51 -13.17 25.16
N GLU A 1002 9.54 -13.96 25.44
CA GLU A 1002 9.92 -15.14 24.64
C GLU A 1002 8.84 -16.22 24.64
N ILE A 1003 8.21 -16.47 25.79
CA ILE A 1003 7.10 -17.43 25.90
C ILE A 1003 5.92 -16.97 25.01
N MET A 1004 5.63 -15.67 24.99
CA MET A 1004 4.52 -15.10 24.22
C MET A 1004 4.81 -14.87 22.72
N GLY A 1005 6.07 -14.81 22.29
CA GLY A 1005 6.42 -14.58 20.88
C GLY A 1005 5.77 -15.59 19.92
N VAL A 1006 5.71 -16.86 20.34
CA VAL A 1006 5.07 -17.95 19.58
C VAL A 1006 3.56 -17.72 19.42
N LEU A 1007 2.88 -17.20 20.44
CA LEU A 1007 1.44 -16.90 20.37
C LEU A 1007 1.12 -15.72 19.46
N GLY A 1008 1.99 -14.70 19.40
CA GLY A 1008 1.83 -13.60 18.44
C GLY A 1008 1.75 -14.13 17.01
N HIS A 1009 2.82 -14.82 16.57
CA HIS A 1009 2.93 -15.33 15.21
C HIS A 1009 1.79 -16.28 14.80
N TYR A 1010 1.42 -17.24 15.66
CA TYR A 1010 0.47 -18.31 15.30
C TYR A 1010 -0.97 -18.10 15.80
N LEU A 1011 -1.19 -17.66 17.05
CA LEU A 1011 -2.54 -17.52 17.60
C LEU A 1011 -3.24 -16.23 17.14
N TYR A 1012 -2.49 -15.16 16.84
CA TYR A 1012 -3.07 -13.87 16.48
C TYR A 1012 -2.76 -13.39 15.04
N PHE A 1013 -1.62 -13.76 14.45
CA PHE A 1013 -1.25 -13.28 13.10
C PHE A 1013 -1.38 -14.32 11.98
N ARG A 1014 -1.67 -15.60 12.30
CA ARG A 1014 -1.95 -16.64 11.29
C ARG A 1014 -3.45 -16.88 11.08
N ALA A 1015 -3.93 -16.65 9.86
CA ALA A 1015 -5.33 -16.78 9.47
C ALA A 1015 -5.76 -18.22 9.13
N ASP A 1016 -4.84 -19.05 8.64
CA ASP A 1016 -5.07 -20.42 8.14
C ASP A 1016 -4.86 -21.55 9.18
N ALA A 1017 -4.45 -21.21 10.41
CA ALA A 1017 -4.25 -22.18 11.49
C ALA A 1017 -5.56 -22.85 11.94
N SER A 1018 -5.55 -24.17 12.16
CA SER A 1018 -6.72 -24.91 12.62
C SER A 1018 -6.94 -24.80 14.13
N ASN A 1019 -8.20 -24.87 14.58
CA ASN A 1019 -8.56 -24.79 16.01
C ASN A 1019 -7.81 -25.82 16.88
N ILE A 1020 -7.48 -26.99 16.34
CA ILE A 1020 -6.74 -28.05 17.07
C ILE A 1020 -5.28 -27.64 17.30
N GLU A 1021 -4.58 -27.12 16.28
CA GLU A 1021 -3.21 -26.61 16.41
C GLU A 1021 -3.15 -25.42 17.37
N LEU A 1022 -4.14 -24.53 17.29
CA LEU A 1022 -4.26 -23.37 18.18
C LEU A 1022 -4.50 -23.77 19.63
N GLN A 1023 -5.38 -24.74 19.89
CA GLN A 1023 -5.64 -25.29 21.23
C GLN A 1023 -4.39 -25.98 21.81
N ALA A 1024 -3.64 -26.71 20.98
CA ALA A 1024 -2.41 -27.39 21.37
C ALA A 1024 -1.28 -26.39 21.70
N LEU A 1025 -1.06 -25.39 20.85
CA LEU A 1025 -0.10 -24.30 21.12
C LEU A 1025 -0.48 -23.52 22.36
N ALA A 1026 -1.77 -23.25 22.56
CA ALA A 1026 -2.26 -22.55 23.74
C ALA A 1026 -1.97 -23.36 25.02
N HIS A 1027 -2.22 -24.67 25.01
CA HIS A 1027 -1.89 -25.56 26.12
C HIS A 1027 -0.39 -25.59 26.44
N GLN A 1028 0.47 -25.77 25.41
CA GLN A 1028 1.93 -25.78 25.57
C GLN A 1028 2.45 -24.44 26.13
N THR A 1029 1.88 -23.32 25.69
CA THR A 1029 2.30 -22.00 26.18
C THR A 1029 1.81 -21.74 27.60
N ASN A 1030 0.63 -22.25 27.97
CA ASN A 1030 0.13 -22.19 29.36
C ASN A 1030 1.06 -22.95 30.32
N GLN A 1031 1.54 -24.13 29.92
CA GLN A 1031 2.53 -24.89 30.70
C GLN A 1031 3.81 -24.07 30.93
N ARG A 1032 4.35 -23.43 29.88
CA ARG A 1032 5.55 -22.56 29.99
C ARG A 1032 5.32 -21.34 30.89
N LEU A 1033 4.12 -20.74 30.89
CA LEU A 1033 3.77 -19.64 31.79
C LEU A 1033 3.71 -20.10 33.26
N ILE A 1034 3.05 -21.23 33.54
CA ILE A 1034 2.99 -21.81 34.89
C ILE A 1034 4.40 -22.19 35.39
N GLU A 1035 5.20 -22.82 34.52
CA GLU A 1035 6.60 -23.15 34.76
C GLU A 1035 7.44 -21.91 35.08
N TRP A 1036 7.28 -20.81 34.32
CA TRP A 1036 7.92 -19.53 34.58
C TRP A 1036 7.51 -18.93 35.93
N LYS A 1037 6.21 -18.93 36.29
CA LYS A 1037 5.75 -18.38 37.59
C LYS A 1037 6.23 -19.22 38.77
N SER A 1038 6.35 -20.54 38.60
CA SER A 1038 6.93 -21.45 39.59
C SER A 1038 8.46 -21.34 39.75
N ARG A 1039 9.13 -20.58 38.88
CA ARG A 1039 10.58 -20.33 38.90
C ARG A 1039 10.91 -18.84 39.10
N LEU A 1040 9.99 -18.06 39.66
CA LEU A 1040 10.33 -16.72 40.13
C LEU A 1040 11.25 -16.82 41.35
N PRO A 1041 12.33 -16.03 41.43
CA PRO A 1041 13.11 -15.89 42.67
C PRO A 1041 12.26 -15.27 43.77
N LEU A 1042 12.46 -15.68 45.02
CA LEU A 1042 11.75 -15.17 46.21
C LEU A 1042 11.75 -13.63 46.31
N GLN A 1043 12.81 -12.98 45.80
CA GLN A 1043 12.95 -11.53 45.74
C GLN A 1043 11.92 -10.83 44.84
N LEU A 1044 11.35 -11.56 43.88
CA LEU A 1044 10.38 -11.08 42.88
C LEU A 1044 8.99 -11.70 43.06
N GLU A 1045 8.78 -12.56 44.06
CA GLU A 1045 7.45 -13.06 44.41
C GLU A 1045 6.61 -11.95 45.05
N VAL A 1046 5.31 -11.94 44.76
CA VAL A 1046 4.36 -10.95 45.27
C VAL A 1046 3.13 -11.67 45.81
N GLU A 1047 2.93 -11.59 47.12
CA GLU A 1047 1.67 -12.01 47.76
C GLU A 1047 0.60 -10.92 47.53
N VAL A 1048 -0.40 -11.25 46.71
CA VAL A 1048 -1.39 -10.30 46.16
C VAL A 1048 -2.40 -9.78 47.20
N ASP A 1049 -2.50 -10.46 48.35
CA ASP A 1049 -3.35 -10.06 49.49
C ASP A 1049 -2.51 -9.61 50.71
N ALA A 1050 -1.23 -9.27 50.50
CA ALA A 1050 -0.30 -8.89 51.57
C ALA A 1050 -0.73 -7.63 52.35
N GLY A 1051 -0.41 -7.66 53.65
CA GLY A 1051 -0.64 -6.57 54.60
C GLY A 1051 -0.02 -5.22 54.19
N PRO A 1052 -0.47 -4.10 54.78
CA PRO A 1052 -0.02 -2.76 54.40
C PRO A 1052 1.48 -2.54 54.65
N ASP A 1053 2.08 -3.28 55.58
CA ASP A 1053 3.49 -3.15 55.98
C ASP A 1053 4.48 -3.81 55.01
N VAL A 1054 4.01 -4.59 54.04
CA VAL A 1054 4.85 -5.23 53.02
C VAL A 1054 4.95 -4.32 51.79
N SER A 1055 6.18 -4.00 51.39
CA SER A 1055 6.51 -3.16 50.22
C SER A 1055 7.23 -3.97 49.14
N TYR A 1056 6.84 -3.78 47.88
CA TYR A 1056 7.43 -4.46 46.73
C TYR A 1056 8.01 -3.45 45.73
N LEU A 1057 8.95 -3.87 44.88
CA LEU A 1057 9.43 -3.03 43.78
C LEU A 1057 8.28 -2.74 42.79
N PRO A 1058 8.08 -1.48 42.33
CA PRO A 1058 6.96 -1.14 41.45
C PRO A 1058 7.01 -1.92 40.12
N HIS A 1059 8.22 -2.12 39.57
CA HIS A 1059 8.44 -2.93 38.37
C HIS A 1059 8.23 -4.43 38.59
N SER A 1060 8.32 -4.94 39.84
CA SER A 1060 7.92 -6.32 40.17
C SER A 1060 6.39 -6.47 40.24
N LEU A 1061 5.68 -5.48 40.80
CA LEU A 1061 4.21 -5.45 40.72
C LEU A 1061 3.74 -5.42 39.25
N MET A 1062 4.42 -4.66 38.40
CA MET A 1062 4.15 -4.63 36.96
C MET A 1062 4.48 -5.95 36.26
N LEU A 1063 5.51 -6.69 36.69
CA LEU A 1063 5.84 -8.02 36.14
C LEU A 1063 4.73 -9.05 36.40
N HIS A 1064 4.15 -9.10 37.60
CA HIS A 1064 3.00 -9.99 37.91
C HIS A 1064 1.71 -9.55 37.19
N MET A 1065 1.52 -8.25 37.00
CA MET A 1065 0.45 -7.71 36.16
C MET A 1065 0.64 -8.09 34.68
N GLN A 1066 1.87 -8.09 34.16
CA GLN A 1066 2.20 -8.51 32.80
C GLN A 1066 2.00 -10.02 32.58
N TYR A 1067 2.37 -10.84 33.56
CA TYR A 1067 2.05 -12.27 33.56
C TYR A 1067 0.53 -12.49 33.46
N SER A 1068 -0.25 -11.81 34.31
CA SER A 1068 -1.70 -11.95 34.37
C SER A 1068 -2.38 -11.48 33.08
N LEU A 1069 -1.87 -10.41 32.47
CA LEU A 1069 -2.27 -9.95 31.14
C LEU A 1069 -2.05 -11.05 30.08
N PHE A 1070 -0.92 -11.73 30.12
CA PHE A 1070 -0.61 -12.80 29.17
C PHE A 1070 -1.45 -14.07 29.36
N VAL A 1071 -1.83 -14.41 30.59
CA VAL A 1071 -2.85 -15.46 30.83
C VAL A 1071 -4.19 -15.08 30.20
N ILE A 1072 -4.59 -13.80 30.24
CA ILE A 1072 -5.78 -13.32 29.51
C ILE A 1072 -5.59 -13.43 27.99
N THR A 1073 -4.49 -12.92 27.44
CA THR A 1073 -4.18 -12.99 26.00
C THR A 1073 -4.20 -14.42 25.48
N LEU A 1074 -3.76 -15.38 26.29
CA LEU A 1074 -3.73 -16.80 25.95
C LEU A 1074 -5.13 -17.43 25.91
N HIS A 1075 -5.96 -17.19 26.92
CA HIS A 1075 -7.25 -17.87 27.06
C HIS A 1075 -8.40 -17.17 26.32
N ARG A 1076 -8.30 -15.87 26.04
CA ARG A 1076 -9.38 -15.06 25.45
C ARG A 1076 -9.98 -15.61 24.15
N PRO A 1077 -9.24 -16.17 23.17
CA PRO A 1077 -9.85 -16.74 21.96
C PRO A 1077 -10.80 -17.91 22.22
N PHE A 1078 -10.66 -18.59 23.37
CA PHE A 1078 -11.34 -19.84 23.67
C PHE A 1078 -12.58 -19.66 24.58
N VAL A 1079 -12.95 -18.43 24.97
CA VAL A 1079 -14.09 -18.18 25.88
C VAL A 1079 -15.47 -18.37 25.23
N ALA A 1080 -15.53 -18.46 23.90
CA ALA A 1080 -16.70 -18.86 23.13
C ALA A 1080 -16.90 -20.38 23.11
N LYS A 1081 -18.16 -20.81 23.24
CA LYS A 1081 -18.58 -22.22 23.28
C LYS A 1081 -18.39 -22.97 21.96
N HIS A 1082 -18.56 -22.28 20.83
CA HIS A 1082 -18.60 -22.88 19.48
C HIS A 1082 -17.76 -22.15 18.40
N TYR A 1083 -17.07 -21.04 18.72
CA TYR A 1083 -16.44 -20.19 17.70
C TYR A 1083 -15.00 -20.61 17.36
N PHE A 1084 -14.17 -20.88 18.38
CA PHE A 1084 -12.79 -21.38 18.20
C PHE A 1084 -12.47 -22.66 19.00
N GLN A 1085 -13.48 -23.29 19.60
CA GLN A 1085 -13.32 -24.64 20.17
C GLN A 1085 -13.07 -25.64 19.01
N PRO A 1086 -12.23 -26.66 19.20
CA PRO A 1086 -12.09 -27.75 18.23
C PRO A 1086 -13.31 -28.69 18.28
N GLU A 1087 -13.63 -29.31 17.14
CA GLU A 1087 -14.56 -30.44 17.06
C GLU A 1087 -13.79 -31.70 16.60
N PRO A 1088 -13.76 -32.81 17.36
CA PRO A 1088 -14.34 -32.96 18.71
C PRO A 1088 -13.64 -32.07 19.76
N PRO A 1089 -14.28 -31.78 20.91
CA PRO A 1089 -13.69 -30.96 21.97
C PRO A 1089 -12.37 -31.53 22.52
N VAL A 1090 -11.38 -30.65 22.73
CA VAL A 1090 -10.05 -30.99 23.26
C VAL A 1090 -9.65 -29.97 24.33
N GLY A 1091 -9.14 -30.46 25.46
CA GLY A 1091 -8.74 -29.62 26.60
C GLY A 1091 -9.89 -29.24 27.53
N PRO A 1092 -9.67 -28.32 28.48
CA PRO A 1092 -10.61 -28.01 29.57
C PRO A 1092 -11.80 -27.11 29.17
N GLY A 1093 -11.93 -26.78 27.89
CA GLY A 1093 -13.10 -26.10 27.32
C GLY A 1093 -13.27 -24.61 27.68
N HIS A 1094 -14.35 -24.03 27.16
CA HIS A 1094 -14.62 -22.60 27.19
C HIS A 1094 -14.88 -22.02 28.59
N LEU A 1095 -15.46 -22.79 29.52
CA LEU A 1095 -15.68 -22.34 30.91
C LEU A 1095 -14.35 -22.15 31.66
N HIS A 1096 -13.38 -23.04 31.45
CA HIS A 1096 -12.04 -22.87 32.02
C HIS A 1096 -11.33 -21.64 31.43
N ALA A 1097 -11.48 -21.40 30.11
CA ALA A 1097 -10.94 -20.20 29.48
C ALA A 1097 -11.55 -18.90 30.04
N ARG A 1098 -12.88 -18.89 30.32
CA ARG A 1098 -13.56 -17.77 31.01
C ARG A 1098 -12.98 -17.56 32.42
N GLU A 1099 -12.86 -18.62 33.21
CA GLU A 1099 -12.32 -18.55 34.59
C GLU A 1099 -10.86 -18.06 34.63
N MET A 1100 -9.97 -18.58 33.78
CA MET A 1100 -8.57 -18.13 33.74
C MET A 1100 -8.44 -16.65 33.38
N CYS A 1101 -9.28 -16.19 32.43
CA CYS A 1101 -9.41 -14.77 32.10
C CYS A 1101 -9.88 -13.92 33.30
N ILE A 1102 -11.00 -14.30 33.94
CA ILE A 1102 -11.61 -13.54 35.03
C ILE A 1102 -10.69 -13.45 36.24
N ARG A 1103 -10.13 -14.59 36.67
CA ARG A 1103 -9.19 -14.67 37.79
C ARG A 1103 -7.97 -13.76 37.58
N SER A 1104 -7.40 -13.76 36.37
CA SER A 1104 -6.23 -12.93 36.04
C SER A 1104 -6.57 -11.43 36.00
N ALA A 1105 -7.78 -11.06 35.57
CA ALA A 1105 -8.25 -9.67 35.62
C ALA A 1105 -8.50 -9.19 37.06
N VAL A 1106 -8.97 -10.07 37.95
CA VAL A 1106 -9.07 -9.82 39.40
C VAL A 1106 -7.68 -9.69 40.03
N GLU A 1107 -6.71 -10.53 39.64
CA GLU A 1107 -5.31 -10.45 40.11
C GLU A 1107 -4.68 -9.09 39.74
N ILE A 1108 -4.87 -8.62 38.49
CA ILE A 1108 -4.48 -7.25 38.07
C ILE A 1108 -5.19 -6.19 38.91
N ALA A 1109 -6.51 -6.30 39.13
CA ALA A 1109 -7.26 -5.32 39.90
C ALA A 1109 -6.82 -5.24 41.38
N LYS A 1110 -6.32 -6.33 41.97
CA LYS A 1110 -5.69 -6.30 43.30
C LYS A 1110 -4.30 -5.64 43.26
N LEU A 1111 -3.45 -6.03 42.31
CA LEU A 1111 -2.09 -5.49 42.14
C LEU A 1111 -2.09 -3.97 41.87
N LEU A 1112 -3.08 -3.46 41.13
CA LEU A 1112 -3.28 -2.02 40.92
C LEU A 1112 -3.51 -1.26 42.24
N ARG A 1113 -4.30 -1.82 43.17
CA ARG A 1113 -4.52 -1.21 44.51
C ARG A 1113 -3.25 -1.24 45.35
N MET A 1114 -2.45 -2.30 45.25
CA MET A 1114 -1.15 -2.38 45.95
C MET A 1114 -0.18 -1.32 45.42
N PHE A 1115 -0.11 -1.14 44.10
CA PHE A 1115 0.69 -0.12 43.45
C PHE A 1115 0.23 1.29 43.83
N GLU A 1116 -1.08 1.56 43.79
CA GLU A 1116 -1.66 2.84 44.20
C GLU A 1116 -1.34 3.16 45.66
N ARG A 1117 -1.53 2.19 46.57
CA ARG A 1117 -1.24 2.28 48.02
C ARG A 1117 0.22 2.59 48.32
N GLN A 1118 1.17 2.10 47.51
CA GLN A 1118 2.61 2.23 47.77
C GLN A 1118 3.25 3.40 47.03
N PHE A 1119 2.82 3.71 45.79
CA PHE A 1119 3.53 4.62 44.89
C PHE A 1119 2.67 5.67 44.19
N SER A 1120 1.34 5.59 44.25
CA SER A 1120 0.38 6.25 43.33
C SER A 1120 0.49 5.76 41.88
N LEU A 1121 -0.66 5.60 41.22
CA LEU A 1121 -0.73 5.20 39.80
C LEU A 1121 -0.08 6.24 38.86
N GLN A 1122 0.02 7.49 39.31
CA GLN A 1122 0.76 8.58 38.65
C GLN A 1122 2.29 8.38 38.63
N ARG A 1123 2.79 7.23 39.11
CA ARG A 1123 4.20 6.82 39.10
C ARG A 1123 4.46 5.51 38.34
N SER A 1124 3.52 5.12 37.47
CA SER A 1124 3.61 3.90 36.66
C SER A 1124 4.18 4.12 35.25
N ASN A 1125 4.76 3.09 34.65
CA ASN A 1125 5.11 3.07 33.24
C ASN A 1125 3.84 2.89 32.38
N VAL A 1126 3.79 3.54 31.19
CA VAL A 1126 2.65 3.56 30.23
C VAL A 1126 2.07 2.18 29.91
N GLN A 1127 2.86 1.10 30.02
CA GLN A 1127 2.40 -0.30 29.98
C GLN A 1127 1.12 -0.55 30.80
N MET A 1128 1.00 0.07 31.97
CA MET A 1128 -0.11 -0.10 32.90
C MET A 1128 -1.47 0.26 32.28
N VAL A 1129 -1.51 1.16 31.30
CA VAL A 1129 -2.75 1.55 30.60
C VAL A 1129 -3.35 0.36 29.85
N TYR A 1130 -2.56 -0.35 29.05
CA TYR A 1130 -3.03 -1.50 28.27
C TYR A 1130 -3.36 -2.71 29.15
N ILE A 1131 -2.56 -2.95 30.20
CA ILE A 1131 -2.83 -3.99 31.20
C ILE A 1131 -4.19 -3.75 31.87
N THR A 1132 -4.40 -2.53 32.38
CA THR A 1132 -5.63 -2.13 33.08
C THR A 1132 -6.84 -2.18 32.16
N PHE A 1133 -6.70 -1.76 30.90
CA PHE A 1133 -7.75 -1.83 29.89
C PHE A 1133 -8.19 -3.26 29.59
N THR A 1134 -7.23 -4.17 29.42
CA THR A 1134 -7.53 -5.57 29.14
C THR A 1134 -8.24 -6.23 30.32
N ALA A 1135 -7.77 -5.98 31.56
CA ALA A 1135 -8.46 -6.43 32.77
C ALA A 1135 -9.88 -5.83 32.88
N ALA A 1136 -10.03 -4.52 32.63
CA ALA A 1136 -11.32 -3.85 32.69
C ALA A 1136 -12.35 -4.43 31.70
N LEU A 1137 -11.93 -4.75 30.47
CA LEU A 1137 -12.82 -5.38 29.48
C LEU A 1137 -13.25 -6.79 29.86
N ILE A 1138 -12.35 -7.59 30.44
CA ILE A 1138 -12.67 -8.91 30.99
C ILE A 1138 -13.68 -8.77 32.14
N LEU A 1139 -13.49 -7.79 33.02
CA LEU A 1139 -14.40 -7.53 34.14
C LEU A 1139 -15.75 -6.96 33.68
N VAL A 1140 -15.80 -6.18 32.59
CA VAL A 1140 -17.06 -5.81 31.91
C VAL A 1140 -17.75 -7.06 31.36
N TYR A 1141 -17.05 -7.91 30.60
CA TYR A 1141 -17.62 -9.15 30.06
C TYR A 1141 -18.19 -10.05 31.17
N ALA A 1142 -17.43 -10.25 32.25
CA ALA A 1142 -17.84 -11.06 33.39
C ALA A 1142 -19.04 -10.48 34.13
N THR A 1143 -19.02 -9.18 34.47
CA THR A 1143 -20.13 -8.52 35.19
C THR A 1143 -21.43 -8.53 34.36
N LEU A 1144 -21.34 -8.54 33.03
CA LEU A 1144 -22.50 -8.62 32.12
C LEU A 1144 -23.02 -10.05 31.87
N ALA A 1145 -22.29 -11.08 32.32
CA ALA A 1145 -22.70 -12.48 32.24
C ALA A 1145 -23.03 -13.10 33.62
N GLU A 1146 -22.86 -12.33 34.70
CA GLU A 1146 -23.05 -12.79 36.07
C GLU A 1146 -24.46 -12.50 36.59
N ASN A 1147 -25.16 -13.57 37.00
CA ASN A 1147 -26.53 -13.54 37.52
C ASN A 1147 -26.59 -13.53 39.06
N ASN A 1148 -25.51 -13.88 39.75
CA ASN A 1148 -25.42 -13.85 41.21
C ASN A 1148 -25.07 -12.44 41.71
N HIS A 1149 -25.98 -11.81 42.46
CA HIS A 1149 -25.79 -10.46 43.02
C HIS A 1149 -24.51 -10.25 43.85
N GLU A 1150 -24.03 -11.26 44.58
CA GLU A 1150 -22.82 -11.13 45.39
C GLU A 1150 -21.55 -11.19 44.52
N SER A 1151 -21.50 -12.14 43.58
CA SER A 1151 -20.42 -12.24 42.59
C SER A 1151 -20.36 -10.99 41.70
N HIS A 1152 -21.51 -10.55 41.17
CA HIS A 1152 -21.64 -9.32 40.38
C HIS A 1152 -21.14 -8.10 41.18
N ARG A 1153 -21.45 -8.00 42.47
CA ARG A 1153 -20.95 -6.92 43.34
C ARG A 1153 -19.43 -6.96 43.48
N ASN A 1154 -18.85 -8.14 43.69
CA ASN A 1154 -17.41 -8.31 43.82
C ASN A 1154 -16.67 -7.99 42.50
N LEU A 1155 -17.15 -8.51 41.36
CA LEU A 1155 -16.63 -8.18 40.03
C LEU A 1155 -16.76 -6.67 39.72
N SER A 1156 -17.89 -6.05 40.08
CA SER A 1156 -18.09 -4.60 39.95
C SER A 1156 -17.08 -3.77 40.75
N VAL A 1157 -16.70 -4.22 41.95
CA VAL A 1157 -15.68 -3.57 42.80
C VAL A 1157 -14.27 -3.66 42.16
N HIS A 1158 -13.95 -4.75 41.49
CA HIS A 1158 -12.72 -4.85 40.69
C HIS A 1158 -12.79 -3.99 39.41
N LEU A 1159 -13.92 -3.99 38.69
CA LEU A 1159 -14.12 -3.15 37.51
C LEU A 1159 -14.02 -1.65 37.84
N ALA A 1160 -14.61 -1.21 38.95
CA ALA A 1160 -14.48 0.17 39.42
C ALA A 1160 -13.02 0.56 39.71
N THR A 1161 -12.21 -0.39 40.19
CA THR A 1161 -10.77 -0.19 40.43
C THR A 1161 -10.01 0.05 39.12
N CYS A 1162 -10.24 -0.78 38.09
CA CYS A 1162 -9.60 -0.58 36.79
C CYS A 1162 -10.09 0.69 36.07
N SER A 1163 -11.37 1.06 36.24
CA SER A 1163 -11.91 2.32 35.70
C SER A 1163 -11.33 3.56 36.38
N HIS A 1164 -11.21 3.54 37.72
CA HIS A 1164 -10.51 4.57 38.51
C HIS A 1164 -9.04 4.68 38.09
N ALA A 1165 -8.35 3.54 37.95
CA ALA A 1165 -6.96 3.52 37.53
C ALA A 1165 -6.76 4.10 36.12
N LEU A 1166 -7.64 3.81 35.14
CA LEU A 1166 -7.58 4.45 33.82
C LEU A 1166 -7.82 5.97 33.87
N ALA A 1167 -8.65 6.46 34.79
CA ALA A 1167 -8.86 7.89 34.98
C ALA A 1167 -7.63 8.58 35.59
N GLU A 1168 -7.02 7.98 36.63
CA GLU A 1168 -5.79 8.52 37.24
C GLU A 1168 -4.58 8.47 36.30
N LEU A 1169 -4.43 7.39 35.52
CA LEU A 1169 -3.44 7.32 34.44
C LEU A 1169 -3.70 8.37 33.35
N GLY A 1170 -4.97 8.74 33.15
CA GLY A 1170 -5.42 9.79 32.23
C GLY A 1170 -4.91 11.19 32.56
N ASN A 1171 -4.45 11.44 33.80
CA ASN A 1171 -3.82 12.69 34.20
C ASN A 1171 -2.40 12.87 33.59
N ILE A 1172 -1.77 11.78 33.12
CA ILE A 1172 -0.40 11.78 32.55
C ILE A 1172 -0.40 11.29 31.11
N PHE A 1173 -1.15 10.22 30.81
CA PHE A 1173 -1.13 9.52 29.53
C PHE A 1173 -2.47 9.73 28.80
N PRO A 1174 -2.55 10.61 27.78
CA PRO A 1174 -3.78 10.82 27.00
C PRO A 1174 -4.38 9.56 26.40
N ASN A 1175 -3.56 8.53 26.14
CA ASN A 1175 -4.06 7.24 25.69
C ASN A 1175 -4.95 6.51 26.71
N ALA A 1176 -4.81 6.77 28.02
CA ALA A 1176 -5.67 6.21 29.05
C ALA A 1176 -7.09 6.83 29.02
N ASN A 1177 -7.20 8.14 28.77
CA ASN A 1177 -8.49 8.83 28.57
C ASN A 1177 -9.25 8.27 27.35
N ARG A 1178 -8.57 8.14 26.21
CA ARG A 1178 -9.13 7.50 24.99
C ARG A 1178 -9.60 6.07 25.29
N THR A 1179 -8.80 5.35 26.06
CA THR A 1179 -9.05 3.95 26.43
C THR A 1179 -10.25 3.79 27.38
N LEU A 1180 -10.43 4.73 28.32
CA LEU A 1180 -11.60 4.77 29.21
C LEU A 1180 -12.89 5.10 28.44
N ASP A 1181 -12.86 6.03 27.49
CA ASP A 1181 -13.99 6.30 26.58
C ASP A 1181 -14.35 5.06 25.74
N VAL A 1182 -13.35 4.37 25.18
CA VAL A 1182 -13.55 3.08 24.48
C VAL A 1182 -14.18 2.04 25.40
N LEU A 1183 -13.68 1.85 26.63
CA LEU A 1183 -14.23 0.92 27.61
C LEU A 1183 -15.72 1.23 27.91
N LEU A 1184 -16.06 2.50 28.09
CA LEU A 1184 -17.44 2.94 28.35
C LEU A 1184 -18.36 2.73 27.13
N LYS A 1185 -17.86 2.98 25.91
CA LYS A 1185 -18.59 2.68 24.65
C LYS A 1185 -18.86 1.19 24.49
N VAL A 1186 -17.85 0.34 24.69
CA VAL A 1186 -17.96 -1.13 24.61
C VAL A 1186 -18.95 -1.64 25.67
N LYS A 1187 -18.82 -1.21 26.93
CA LYS A 1187 -19.76 -1.55 28.01
C LYS A 1187 -21.20 -1.22 27.64
N ARG A 1188 -21.47 0.00 27.16
CA ARG A 1188 -22.83 0.43 26.73
C ARG A 1188 -23.35 -0.40 25.56
N SER A 1189 -22.52 -0.67 24.54
CA SER A 1189 -22.91 -1.48 23.37
C SER A 1189 -23.28 -2.91 23.77
N TRP A 1190 -22.46 -3.57 24.59
CA TRP A 1190 -22.75 -4.91 25.08
C TRP A 1190 -23.98 -4.95 25.99
N GLN A 1191 -24.14 -3.98 26.90
CA GLN A 1191 -25.36 -3.85 27.72
C GLN A 1191 -26.63 -3.74 26.85
N ALA A 1192 -26.62 -2.89 25.82
CA ALA A 1192 -27.76 -2.71 24.92
C ALA A 1192 -28.11 -4.00 24.15
N ARG A 1193 -27.12 -4.76 23.68
CA ARG A 1193 -27.33 -6.04 22.98
C ARG A 1193 -27.98 -7.10 23.88
N LEU A 1194 -27.57 -7.21 25.13
CA LEU A 1194 -28.13 -8.18 26.08
C LEU A 1194 -29.55 -7.82 26.53
N VAL A 1195 -29.85 -6.52 26.69
CA VAL A 1195 -31.23 -6.06 26.90
C VAL A 1195 -32.11 -6.34 25.67
N ALA A 1196 -31.58 -6.19 24.46
CA ALA A 1196 -32.31 -6.51 23.23
C ALA A 1196 -32.60 -8.02 23.08
N ALA A 1197 -31.63 -8.89 23.39
CA ALA A 1197 -31.80 -10.35 23.37
C ALA A 1197 -32.92 -10.82 24.31
N THR A 1198 -32.82 -10.45 25.59
CA THR A 1198 -33.80 -10.82 26.63
C THR A 1198 -35.20 -10.26 26.38
N MET A 1199 -35.34 -9.10 25.69
CA MET A 1199 -36.64 -8.62 25.20
C MET A 1199 -37.17 -9.41 23.99
N GLY A 1200 -36.29 -9.89 23.11
CA GLY A 1200 -36.64 -10.77 21.99
C GLY A 1200 -37.23 -12.11 22.44
N SER A 1201 -36.59 -12.76 23.42
CA SER A 1201 -37.05 -14.04 23.98
C SER A 1201 -38.45 -13.94 24.60
N LYS A 1202 -38.72 -12.89 25.39
CA LYS A 1202 -40.06 -12.61 25.96
C LYS A 1202 -41.16 -12.43 24.91
N ARG A 1203 -40.85 -11.93 23.70
CA ARG A 1203 -41.82 -11.85 22.58
C ARG A 1203 -42.08 -13.20 21.90
N ARG A 1204 -41.16 -14.17 22.00
CA ARG A 1204 -41.32 -15.51 21.43
C ARG A 1204 -42.28 -16.36 22.27
N ALA A 1205 -42.16 -16.28 23.60
CA ALA A 1205 -42.95 -17.03 24.56
C ALA A 1205 -44.47 -16.76 24.52
N SER A 1206 -44.91 -15.58 24.06
CA SER A 1206 -46.34 -15.19 24.05
C SER A 1206 -47.13 -15.66 22.82
N SER A 1207 -46.54 -16.43 21.92
CA SER A 1207 -47.11 -16.70 20.57
C SER A 1207 -47.64 -18.13 20.36
N THR A 1208 -47.46 -19.04 21.31
CA THR A 1208 -47.67 -20.50 21.11
C THR A 1208 -48.96 -21.03 21.74
N THR A 1209 -50.11 -20.79 21.07
CA THR A 1209 -51.35 -21.53 21.37
C THR A 1209 -52.20 -21.81 20.12
N THR A 1210 -52.69 -23.05 20.00
CA THR A 1210 -53.59 -23.60 18.94
C THR A 1210 -52.96 -23.80 17.54
N GLY A 1211 -53.37 -24.84 16.76
CA GLY A 1211 -53.11 -24.79 15.31
C GLY A 1211 -53.04 -26.03 14.39
N SER A 1212 -53.07 -27.29 14.84
CA SER A 1212 -53.26 -28.51 13.99
C SER A 1212 -52.31 -28.79 12.77
N SER A 1213 -51.63 -29.93 12.85
CA SER A 1213 -50.84 -30.67 11.84
C SER A 1213 -51.19 -30.57 10.33
N SER A 1214 -50.14 -30.55 9.48
CA SER A 1214 -50.06 -31.42 8.27
C SER A 1214 -48.58 -31.75 7.91
N LYS A 1215 -48.33 -32.79 7.11
CA LYS A 1215 -46.96 -33.30 6.79
C LYS A 1215 -46.47 -32.86 5.40
N ARG A 1216 -45.24 -32.37 5.27
CA ARG A 1216 -44.37 -32.60 4.09
C ARG A 1216 -42.87 -32.46 4.40
N ARG A 1217 -42.01 -32.73 3.40
CA ARG A 1217 -40.62 -33.24 3.54
C ARG A 1217 -39.59 -32.21 3.05
N ARG A 1218 -38.36 -32.27 3.58
CA ARG A 1218 -37.21 -31.38 3.27
C ARG A 1218 -37.00 -31.09 1.76
N ALA A 1219 -36.66 -29.83 1.47
CA ALA A 1219 -35.81 -29.39 0.36
C ALA A 1219 -34.91 -28.22 0.85
N ARG A 1220 -33.87 -27.83 0.10
CA ARG A 1220 -32.84 -26.83 0.47
C ARG A 1220 -32.58 -25.91 -0.74
N VAL A 1221 -32.06 -24.68 -0.50
CA VAL A 1221 -31.78 -23.63 -1.53
C VAL A 1221 -33.11 -22.96 -2.00
N SER A 1222 -33.28 -21.64 -2.18
CA SER A 1222 -32.39 -20.58 -2.69
C SER A 1222 -32.69 -19.15 -2.17
N LEU A 1223 -31.68 -18.26 -2.27
CA LEU A 1223 -31.74 -16.84 -2.71
C LEU A 1223 -32.93 -15.92 -2.35
N GLY A 1224 -32.59 -14.73 -1.83
CA GLY A 1224 -32.81 -13.48 -2.59
C GLY A 1224 -33.68 -12.38 -1.97
N ASN A 1225 -33.10 -11.17 -1.91
CA ASN A 1225 -33.74 -9.84 -2.00
C ASN A 1225 -34.68 -9.40 -0.85
N CYS A 1226 -34.89 -8.12 -0.56
CA CYS A 1226 -34.18 -6.85 -0.83
C CYS A 1226 -34.76 -5.77 0.12
N GLU A 1227 -34.23 -4.54 0.05
CA GLU A 1227 -34.71 -3.32 0.73
C GLU A 1227 -34.49 -3.31 2.26
N SER A 1228 -34.02 -2.21 2.88
CA SER A 1228 -33.71 -0.86 2.37
C SER A 1228 -32.32 -0.38 2.81
#